data_AF-A0A674CMA4-F1
#
_entry.id   AF-A0A674CMA4-F1
#
_cell.length_a   1.000
_cell.length_b   1.000
_cell.length_c   1.000
_cell.angle_alpha   90.00
_cell.angle_beta   90.00
_cell.angle_gamma   90.00
#
_symmetry.space_group_name_H-M   'P 1'
#
loop_
_entity.id
_entity.type
_entity.pdbx_description
1 polymer ?
#
loop_
_entity_poly.entity_id
_entity_poly.type
_entity_poly.pdbx_seq_one_letter_code
_entity_poly.pdbx_strand_id
1 'polypeptide(L)'
;IFPVVNGGTANREPCLFPFLFLGKEYSDCTTDGRGDERLWCATTYDYDRDKRWGFCETEEQAEQRHVAEEAEKEYQTALRMINGTNRKSQKKELYEKLLKVAWKGHHKAMEKVAYAMLFGDYMTQNIPKAKELFEKLALEGSPKAQMALGFLYAAGLGVNSSQAKALIYYTFGALGGNLVAHMILGYRYWGGVGVPQSCESALTHYRLVANHVASDVSLTGGSAVQRVRLLDEVENPGSTSGMLEEDLIQYYQFLAEKGDVQAQVGLGQLHLHGGRGVEQNHQRAYDYFNQAANAGNTHAMAFLGKMYSDGSEYLSQNNETALQYFKKASDLGNPVGQSGLGMAYLYGRGVPVNYELALKYFQKAAEQGWVDGQLQLGTMYYNGIGVKRDYKQALKFFNLASQAGHILAFYNLAQMHATGTGVMRSCHTAVELFKNVCERGRWSERLMAAYRSFKDGDMDGSLVQYLLLAEQGFEVAQSNVAFILDQTEVRIFSENETYPRALLHWTRAAAQGYTVARIKLGDYHFYGYGTDVDYETAVIHYRLASEQQHSAQAMFNLGYMHEKGLGIKQDIHLAKRFYDMAAEASPDAQVPVFLALCKLGLVYTLQYMHDLNMTELVSQVDLDQLLGPEWDLYLMTVIALLLGTVIAYRQRQHQAVPPRPPPLSAPARPPQEQPQPEDQVQPEVPPQAEEEQQ
;
A
#
# COMPACT_ATOMS: atom_id res chain seq x y z
N ILE A 1 -26.72 -41.70 -25.86
CA ILE A 1 -26.81 -40.29 -25.42
C ILE A 1 -28.27 -39.95 -25.53
N PHE A 2 -29.02 -40.04 -24.43
CA PHE A 2 -30.42 -39.64 -24.43
C PHE A 2 -30.46 -38.10 -24.30
N PRO A 3 -31.27 -37.38 -25.08
CA PRO A 3 -31.41 -35.93 -24.90
C PRO A 3 -32.20 -35.64 -23.61
N VAL A 4 -31.68 -34.73 -22.77
CA VAL A 4 -32.41 -34.31 -21.57
C VAL A 4 -33.48 -33.30 -21.98
N VAL A 5 -34.73 -33.58 -21.60
CA VAL A 5 -35.97 -32.89 -22.02
C VAL A 5 -36.06 -31.41 -21.59
N ASN A 6 -35.07 -30.89 -20.86
CA ASN A 6 -35.09 -29.55 -20.31
C ASN A 6 -34.03 -28.62 -20.94
N GLY A 7 -34.42 -27.91 -22.01
CA GLY A 7 -33.97 -26.54 -22.21
C GLY A 7 -33.46 -26.22 -23.61
N GLY A 8 -34.19 -25.33 -24.29
CA GLY A 8 -33.74 -24.63 -25.48
C GLY A 8 -32.80 -23.48 -25.13
N THR A 9 -31.64 -23.38 -25.78
CA THR A 9 -30.68 -22.27 -25.57
C THR A 9 -31.12 -20.91 -26.14
N ALA A 10 -32.35 -20.80 -26.67
CA ALA A 10 -32.98 -19.52 -27.02
C ALA A 10 -34.01 -19.14 -25.96
N ASN A 11 -33.77 -18.02 -25.27
CA ASN A 11 -34.68 -17.39 -24.28
C ASN A 11 -35.05 -18.20 -23.01
N ARG A 12 -34.39 -19.33 -22.72
CA ARG A 12 -34.62 -20.16 -21.51
C ARG A 12 -36.04 -20.73 -21.40
N GLU A 13 -36.79 -20.81 -22.49
CA GLU A 13 -38.10 -21.48 -22.50
C GLU A 13 -37.89 -23.00 -22.58
N PRO A 14 -38.58 -23.82 -21.75
CA PRO A 14 -38.48 -25.27 -21.83
C PRO A 14 -39.08 -25.78 -23.15
N CYS A 15 -38.53 -26.89 -23.65
CA CYS A 15 -39.09 -27.60 -24.81
C CYS A 15 -40.52 -28.07 -24.47
N LEU A 16 -41.46 -27.91 -25.40
CA LEU A 16 -42.81 -28.44 -25.24
C LEU A 16 -42.93 -29.73 -26.06
N PHE A 17 -43.28 -30.84 -25.39
CA PHE A 17 -43.52 -32.12 -26.06
C PHE A 17 -44.96 -32.59 -25.83
N PRO A 18 -45.64 -33.11 -26.87
CA PRO A 18 -45.21 -33.14 -28.27
C PRO A 18 -45.30 -31.76 -28.93
N PHE A 19 -44.51 -31.51 -29.98
CA PHE A 19 -44.65 -30.33 -30.85
C PHE A 19 -44.80 -30.71 -32.32
N LEU A 20 -45.49 -29.86 -33.07
CA LEU A 20 -45.80 -30.00 -34.49
C LEU A 20 -44.79 -29.24 -35.34
N PHE A 21 -44.14 -29.93 -36.27
CA PHE A 21 -43.23 -29.36 -37.27
C PHE A 21 -43.43 -30.05 -38.63
N LEU A 22 -43.64 -29.28 -39.70
CA LEU A 22 -43.91 -29.79 -41.05
C LEU A 22 -45.04 -30.84 -41.09
N GLY A 23 -46.07 -30.66 -40.26
CA GLY A 23 -47.21 -31.58 -40.15
C GLY A 23 -46.93 -32.93 -39.47
N LYS A 24 -45.77 -33.09 -38.82
CA LYS A 24 -45.45 -34.26 -37.97
C LYS A 24 -45.34 -33.84 -36.50
N GLU A 25 -45.85 -34.67 -35.60
CA GLU A 25 -45.68 -34.50 -34.16
C GLU A 25 -44.39 -35.16 -33.68
N TYR A 26 -43.59 -34.43 -32.90
CA TYR A 26 -42.33 -34.88 -32.32
C TYR A 26 -42.48 -34.94 -30.80
N SER A 27 -42.23 -36.11 -30.20
CA SER A 27 -42.21 -36.34 -28.75
C SER A 27 -40.84 -36.12 -28.12
N ASP A 28 -39.80 -36.00 -28.94
CA ASP A 28 -38.40 -35.81 -28.55
C ASP A 28 -37.72 -34.80 -29.49
N CYS A 29 -36.54 -34.35 -29.08
CA CYS A 29 -35.71 -33.45 -29.87
C CYS A 29 -35.37 -34.06 -31.24
N THR A 30 -35.43 -33.23 -32.29
CA THR A 30 -35.21 -33.66 -33.67
C THR A 30 -34.09 -32.89 -34.34
N THR A 31 -33.48 -33.45 -35.38
CA THR A 31 -32.56 -32.74 -36.30
C THR A 31 -33.26 -32.29 -37.58
N ASP A 32 -34.54 -32.65 -37.74
CA ASP A 32 -35.30 -32.40 -38.96
C ASP A 32 -35.38 -30.91 -39.30
N GLY A 33 -35.21 -30.58 -40.58
CA GLY A 33 -35.27 -29.21 -41.08
C GLY A 33 -33.99 -28.37 -40.91
N ARG A 34 -32.90 -28.94 -40.37
CA ARG A 34 -31.59 -28.27 -40.25
C ARG A 34 -30.48 -29.03 -40.96
N GLY A 35 -29.53 -28.30 -41.55
CA GLY A 35 -28.32 -28.86 -42.16
C GLY A 35 -27.15 -29.08 -41.20
N ASP A 36 -27.28 -28.63 -39.94
CA ASP A 36 -26.17 -28.59 -38.96
C ASP A 36 -26.12 -29.82 -38.03
N GLU A 37 -26.98 -30.81 -38.22
CA GLU A 37 -27.12 -32.05 -37.41
C GLU A 37 -27.32 -31.85 -35.88
N ARG A 38 -27.58 -30.62 -35.40
CA ARG A 38 -27.85 -30.33 -33.99
C ARG A 38 -29.32 -30.58 -33.64
N LEU A 39 -29.55 -31.24 -32.51
CA LEU A 39 -30.88 -31.49 -31.95
C LEU A 39 -31.57 -30.19 -31.52
N TRP A 40 -32.85 -30.05 -31.84
CA TRP A 40 -33.68 -28.91 -31.48
C TRP A 40 -35.10 -29.35 -31.11
N CYS A 41 -35.80 -28.47 -30.39
CA CYS A 41 -37.20 -28.61 -30.00
C CYS A 41 -37.96 -27.30 -30.22
N ALA A 42 -39.28 -27.37 -30.40
CA ALA A 42 -40.11 -26.18 -30.32
C ALA A 42 -40.43 -25.81 -28.86
N THR A 43 -40.56 -24.52 -28.56
CA THR A 43 -41.03 -24.05 -27.23
C THR A 43 -42.55 -23.87 -27.18
N THR A 44 -43.23 -24.06 -28.31
CA THR A 44 -44.69 -24.00 -28.50
C THR A 44 -45.17 -25.25 -29.23
N TYR A 45 -46.46 -25.57 -29.10
CA TYR A 45 -47.02 -26.77 -29.75
C TYR A 45 -46.95 -26.70 -31.28
N ASP A 46 -47.24 -25.55 -31.90
CA ASP A 46 -47.20 -25.39 -33.35
C ASP A 46 -45.99 -24.52 -33.76
N TYR A 47 -44.90 -25.17 -34.18
CA TYR A 47 -43.72 -24.47 -34.66
C TYR A 47 -44.00 -23.73 -35.96
N ASP A 48 -44.79 -24.31 -36.86
CA ASP A 48 -45.01 -23.75 -38.20
C ASP A 48 -45.72 -22.39 -38.11
N ARG A 49 -46.56 -22.19 -37.08
CA ARG A 49 -47.21 -20.91 -36.76
C ARG A 49 -46.32 -19.97 -35.93
N ASP A 50 -45.80 -20.44 -34.80
CA ASP A 50 -45.20 -19.57 -33.77
C ASP A 50 -43.68 -19.36 -33.98
N LYS A 51 -43.03 -20.27 -34.71
CA LYS A 51 -41.59 -20.24 -35.08
C LYS A 51 -40.64 -20.07 -33.89
N ARG A 52 -41.04 -20.51 -32.70
CA ARG A 52 -40.20 -20.50 -31.50
C ARG A 52 -39.58 -21.87 -31.27
N TRP A 53 -38.28 -21.88 -31.04
CA TRP A 53 -37.50 -23.11 -30.88
C TRP A 53 -36.27 -22.86 -30.03
N GLY A 54 -35.67 -23.93 -29.54
CA GLY A 54 -34.34 -23.89 -28.95
C GLY A 54 -33.58 -25.19 -29.22
N PHE A 55 -32.27 -25.16 -29.00
CA PHE A 55 -31.45 -26.36 -29.13
C PHE A 55 -31.63 -27.26 -27.93
N CYS A 56 -31.76 -28.56 -28.17
CA CYS A 56 -31.74 -29.53 -27.08
C CYS A 56 -30.31 -29.85 -26.67
N GLU A 57 -30.13 -30.01 -25.37
CA GLU A 57 -28.85 -30.37 -24.79
C GLU A 57 -28.67 -31.88 -24.70
N THR A 58 -27.43 -32.31 -24.84
CA THR A 58 -27.03 -33.67 -24.47
C THR A 58 -27.01 -33.80 -22.94
N GLU A 59 -27.15 -35.03 -22.42
CA GLU A 59 -26.94 -35.34 -20.99
C GLU A 59 -25.64 -34.71 -20.44
N GLU A 60 -24.54 -34.83 -21.18
CA GLU A 60 -23.25 -34.25 -20.80
C GLU A 60 -23.27 -32.71 -20.69
N GLN A 61 -23.96 -32.02 -21.61
CA GLN A 61 -24.07 -30.55 -21.59
C GLN A 61 -24.96 -30.07 -20.43
N ALA A 62 -26.04 -30.80 -20.15
CA ALA A 62 -26.93 -30.52 -19.03
C ALA A 62 -26.21 -30.73 -17.68
N GLU A 63 -25.42 -31.81 -17.56
CA GLU A 63 -24.58 -32.06 -16.37
C GLU A 63 -23.51 -30.97 -16.18
N GLN A 64 -22.79 -30.59 -17.24
CA GLN A 64 -21.80 -29.51 -17.18
C GLN A 64 -22.41 -28.18 -16.74
N ARG A 65 -23.61 -27.86 -17.23
CA ARG A 65 -24.35 -26.68 -16.78
C ARG A 65 -24.73 -26.77 -15.31
N HIS A 66 -25.30 -27.89 -14.87
CA HIS A 66 -25.70 -28.05 -13.48
C HIS A 66 -24.49 -27.89 -12.55
N VAL A 67 -23.36 -28.50 -12.90
CA VAL A 67 -22.09 -28.33 -12.17
C VAL A 67 -21.62 -26.88 -12.17
N ALA A 68 -21.73 -26.16 -13.29
CA ALA A 68 -21.35 -24.75 -13.37
C ALA A 68 -22.27 -23.85 -12.52
N GLU A 69 -23.58 -24.10 -12.52
CA GLU A 69 -24.55 -23.36 -11.70
C GLU A 69 -24.37 -23.63 -10.21
N GLU A 70 -24.10 -24.88 -9.84
CA GLU A 70 -23.76 -25.27 -8.47
C GLU A 70 -22.47 -24.57 -8.02
N ALA A 71 -21.43 -24.58 -8.87
CA ALA A 71 -20.17 -23.91 -8.60
C ALA A 71 -20.32 -22.38 -8.44
N GLU A 72 -21.16 -21.73 -9.24
CA GLU A 72 -21.45 -20.29 -9.09
C GLU A 72 -22.19 -20.00 -7.77
N LYS A 73 -23.15 -20.85 -7.36
CA LYS A 73 -23.83 -20.71 -6.06
C LYS A 73 -22.85 -20.89 -4.88
N GLU A 74 -22.00 -21.92 -4.94
CA GLU A 74 -20.95 -22.14 -3.94
C GLU A 74 -19.95 -20.97 -3.91
N TYR A 75 -19.57 -20.43 -5.06
CA TYR A 75 -18.71 -19.26 -5.15
C TYR A 75 -19.33 -18.03 -4.48
N GLN A 76 -20.59 -17.71 -4.79
CA GLN A 76 -21.27 -16.56 -4.22
C GLN A 76 -21.47 -16.68 -2.70
N THR A 77 -21.82 -17.88 -2.22
CA THR A 77 -21.93 -18.13 -0.78
C THR A 77 -20.60 -17.97 -0.07
N ALA A 78 -19.51 -18.53 -0.63
CA ALA A 78 -18.16 -18.35 -0.12
C ALA A 78 -17.75 -16.87 -0.08
N LEU A 79 -18.03 -16.10 -1.13
CA LEU A 79 -17.71 -14.67 -1.16
C LEU A 79 -18.46 -13.86 -0.10
N ARG A 80 -19.75 -14.13 0.12
CA ARG A 80 -20.52 -13.44 1.17
C ARG A 80 -19.93 -13.71 2.55
N MET A 81 -19.54 -14.96 2.82
CA MET A 81 -18.88 -15.33 4.07
C MET A 81 -17.50 -14.68 4.23
N ILE A 82 -16.71 -14.60 3.15
CA ILE A 82 -15.38 -13.95 3.18
C ILE A 82 -15.51 -12.46 3.46
N ASN A 83 -16.50 -11.79 2.87
CA ASN A 83 -16.72 -10.36 3.08
C ASN A 83 -17.31 -10.06 4.46
N GLY A 84 -18.12 -10.96 5.02
CA GLY A 84 -18.73 -10.79 6.35
C GLY A 84 -17.85 -11.19 7.53
N THR A 85 -16.71 -11.84 7.30
CA THR A 85 -15.81 -12.30 8.36
C THR A 85 -14.49 -11.53 8.35
N ASN A 86 -14.02 -11.11 9.53
CA ASN A 86 -12.71 -10.47 9.69
C ASN A 86 -11.65 -11.43 10.26
N ARG A 87 -12.04 -12.63 10.73
CA ARG A 87 -11.13 -13.58 11.36
C ARG A 87 -10.25 -14.30 10.32
N LYS A 88 -8.92 -14.19 10.48
CA LYS A 88 -7.91 -14.82 9.59
C LYS A 88 -8.10 -16.34 9.49
N SER A 89 -8.41 -17.04 10.59
CA SER A 89 -8.65 -18.50 10.61
C SER A 89 -9.85 -18.92 9.75
N GLN A 90 -10.99 -18.25 9.92
CA GLN A 90 -12.19 -18.51 9.12
C GLN A 90 -11.96 -18.23 7.63
N LYS A 91 -11.20 -17.17 7.30
CA LYS A 91 -10.81 -16.90 5.92
C LYS A 91 -10.00 -18.05 5.31
N LYS A 92 -9.06 -18.66 6.04
CA LYS A 92 -8.29 -19.81 5.55
C LYS A 92 -9.21 -20.97 5.13
N GLU A 93 -10.15 -21.37 5.99
CA GLU A 93 -11.14 -22.42 5.69
C GLU A 93 -12.02 -22.08 4.47
N LEU A 94 -12.41 -20.82 4.33
CA LEU A 94 -13.20 -20.35 3.19
C LEU A 94 -12.40 -20.37 1.87
N TYR A 95 -11.10 -20.08 1.91
CA TYR A 95 -10.22 -20.20 0.75
C TYR A 95 -9.98 -21.67 0.35
N GLU A 96 -9.96 -22.61 1.30
CA GLU A 96 -9.97 -24.04 1.00
C GLU A 96 -11.26 -24.49 0.32
N LYS A 97 -12.42 -23.94 0.73
CA LYS A 97 -13.69 -24.16 0.01
C LYS A 97 -13.64 -23.56 -1.40
N LEU A 98 -13.11 -22.35 -1.56
CA LEU A 98 -12.93 -21.74 -2.89
C LEU A 98 -12.00 -22.55 -3.79
N LEU A 99 -10.97 -23.20 -3.23
CA LEU A 99 -10.13 -24.11 -3.99
C LEU A 99 -10.95 -25.26 -4.58
N LYS A 100 -11.88 -25.87 -3.83
CA LYS A 100 -12.78 -26.92 -4.35
C LYS A 100 -13.65 -26.41 -5.50
N VAL A 101 -14.16 -25.19 -5.38
CA VAL A 101 -14.95 -24.53 -6.44
C VAL A 101 -14.08 -24.25 -7.68
N ALA A 102 -12.81 -23.88 -7.49
CA ALA A 102 -11.86 -23.71 -8.57
C ALA A 102 -11.60 -25.03 -9.33
N TRP A 103 -11.52 -26.17 -8.62
CA TRP A 103 -11.42 -27.50 -9.23
C TRP A 103 -12.66 -27.89 -10.05
N LYS A 104 -13.85 -27.38 -9.69
CA LYS A 104 -15.09 -27.55 -10.48
C LYS A 104 -15.10 -26.75 -11.80
N GLY A 105 -14.03 -26.01 -12.12
CA GLY A 105 -13.93 -25.25 -13.39
C GLY A 105 -14.37 -23.78 -13.29
N HIS A 106 -14.62 -23.26 -12.09
CA HIS A 106 -15.13 -21.89 -11.96
C HIS A 106 -14.01 -20.82 -12.08
N HIS A 107 -14.07 -20.03 -13.16
CA HIS A 107 -13.02 -19.09 -13.57
C HIS A 107 -12.68 -18.03 -12.50
N LYS A 108 -13.68 -17.32 -11.95
CA LYS A 108 -13.44 -16.27 -10.93
C LYS A 108 -12.95 -16.83 -9.59
N ALA A 109 -13.21 -18.11 -9.33
CA ALA A 109 -12.70 -18.80 -8.13
C ALA A 109 -11.24 -19.16 -8.34
N MET A 110 -10.89 -19.73 -9.50
CA MET A 110 -9.50 -19.97 -9.91
C MET A 110 -8.66 -18.70 -9.82
N GLU A 111 -9.16 -17.56 -10.32
CA GLU A 111 -8.45 -16.27 -10.21
C GLU A 111 -8.13 -15.93 -8.75
N LYS A 112 -9.14 -15.91 -7.87
CA LYS A 112 -8.95 -15.54 -6.45
C LYS A 112 -8.00 -16.49 -5.73
N VAL A 113 -8.12 -17.79 -5.99
CA VAL A 113 -7.28 -18.83 -5.39
C VAL A 113 -5.84 -18.72 -5.88
N ALA A 114 -5.63 -18.50 -7.19
CA ALA A 114 -4.30 -18.34 -7.76
C ALA A 114 -3.57 -17.11 -7.17
N TYR A 115 -4.27 -15.98 -6.99
CA TYR A 115 -3.69 -14.82 -6.31
C TYR A 115 -3.42 -15.07 -4.82
N ALA A 116 -4.29 -15.81 -4.12
CA ALA A 116 -4.04 -16.17 -2.73
C ALA A 116 -2.81 -17.08 -2.58
N MET A 117 -2.61 -18.03 -3.50
CA MET A 117 -1.42 -18.88 -3.56
C MET A 117 -0.15 -18.10 -3.94
N LEU A 118 -0.27 -17.03 -4.73
CA LEU A 118 0.85 -16.18 -5.10
C LEU A 118 1.34 -15.32 -3.91
N PHE A 119 0.43 -14.73 -3.15
CA PHE A 119 0.78 -13.77 -2.09
C PHE A 119 0.85 -14.35 -0.68
N GLY A 120 0.22 -15.50 -0.42
CA GLY A 120 0.22 -16.12 0.91
C GLY A 120 -0.84 -15.58 1.90
N ASP A 121 -1.75 -14.69 1.47
CA ASP A 121 -2.67 -13.96 2.38
C ASP A 121 -3.51 -14.86 3.30
N TYR A 122 -4.03 -15.97 2.76
CA TYR A 122 -4.94 -16.90 3.48
C TYR A 122 -4.68 -18.37 3.11
N MET A 123 -3.58 -18.63 2.41
CA MET A 123 -3.16 -19.95 1.96
C MET A 123 -1.63 -20.02 2.03
N THR A 124 -1.07 -21.22 2.06
CA THR A 124 0.37 -21.37 1.93
C THR A 124 0.82 -20.90 0.55
N GLN A 125 1.91 -20.14 0.50
CA GLN A 125 2.44 -19.62 -0.75
C GLN A 125 2.91 -20.79 -1.63
N ASN A 126 2.48 -20.80 -2.90
CA ASN A 126 2.87 -21.80 -3.88
C ASN A 126 2.90 -21.17 -5.28
N ILE A 127 4.05 -20.61 -5.65
CA ILE A 127 4.25 -19.91 -6.91
C ILE A 127 4.10 -20.85 -8.13
N PRO A 128 4.67 -22.07 -8.16
CA PRO A 128 4.50 -22.97 -9.30
C PRO A 128 3.05 -23.34 -9.59
N LYS A 129 2.26 -23.64 -8.54
CA LYS A 129 0.84 -23.98 -8.71
C LYS A 129 0.00 -22.77 -9.13
N ALA A 130 0.31 -21.59 -8.58
CA ALA A 130 -0.33 -20.35 -9.00
C ALA A 130 -0.06 -20.07 -10.49
N LYS A 131 1.17 -20.29 -10.97
CA LYS A 131 1.56 -20.16 -12.37
C LYS A 131 0.71 -21.06 -13.28
N GLU A 132 0.57 -22.35 -12.97
CA GLU A 132 -0.22 -23.29 -13.76
C GLU A 132 -1.68 -22.82 -13.91
N LEU A 133 -2.28 -22.36 -12.81
CA LEU A 133 -3.63 -21.78 -12.85
C LEU A 133 -3.70 -20.50 -13.69
N PHE A 134 -2.71 -19.63 -13.60
CA PHE A 134 -2.66 -18.42 -14.42
C PHE A 134 -2.45 -18.72 -15.91
N GLU A 135 -1.65 -19.72 -16.27
CA GLU A 135 -1.47 -20.16 -17.66
C GLU A 135 -2.80 -20.66 -18.24
N LYS A 136 -3.52 -21.51 -17.50
CA LYS A 136 -4.86 -21.97 -17.89
C LYS A 136 -5.83 -20.80 -18.10
N LEU A 137 -5.92 -19.90 -17.12
CA LEU A 137 -6.82 -18.73 -17.18
C LEU A 137 -6.43 -17.73 -18.28
N ALA A 138 -5.14 -17.59 -18.58
CA ALA A 138 -4.67 -16.69 -19.64
C ALA A 138 -5.02 -17.23 -21.03
N LEU A 139 -4.98 -18.56 -21.24
CA LEU A 139 -5.46 -19.20 -22.47
C LEU A 139 -6.97 -18.99 -22.67
N GLU A 140 -7.74 -18.96 -21.59
CA GLU A 140 -9.16 -18.62 -21.58
C GLU A 140 -9.42 -17.11 -21.78
N GLY A 141 -8.38 -16.27 -21.78
CA GLY A 141 -8.48 -14.83 -22.02
C GLY A 141 -8.72 -13.98 -20.77
N SER A 142 -8.46 -14.49 -19.54
CA SER A 142 -8.59 -13.68 -18.33
C SER A 142 -7.55 -12.56 -18.29
N PRO A 143 -7.97 -11.27 -18.21
CA PRO A 143 -7.05 -10.14 -18.19
C PRO A 143 -6.26 -10.04 -16.88
N LYS A 144 -6.82 -10.56 -15.78
CA LYS A 144 -6.12 -10.64 -14.49
C LYS A 144 -5.07 -11.73 -14.48
N ALA A 145 -5.33 -12.86 -15.12
CA ALA A 145 -4.32 -13.92 -15.25
C ALA A 145 -3.17 -13.48 -16.16
N GLN A 146 -3.49 -12.80 -17.28
CA GLN A 146 -2.47 -12.21 -18.15
C GLN A 146 -1.59 -11.20 -17.40
N MET A 147 -2.18 -10.30 -16.61
CA MET A 147 -1.41 -9.38 -15.76
C MET A 147 -0.51 -10.13 -14.76
N ALA A 148 -1.02 -11.18 -14.10
CA ALA A 148 -0.25 -11.99 -13.17
C ALA A 148 0.92 -12.73 -13.85
N LEU A 149 0.71 -13.32 -15.02
CA LEU A 149 1.78 -13.93 -15.80
C LEU A 149 2.83 -12.90 -16.19
N GLY A 150 2.40 -11.70 -16.62
CA GLY A 150 3.31 -10.59 -16.89
C GLY A 150 4.19 -10.28 -15.69
N PHE A 151 3.60 -10.26 -14.50
CA PHE A 151 4.32 -10.09 -13.23
C PHE A 151 5.29 -11.24 -12.93
N LEU A 152 4.89 -12.50 -13.09
CA LEU A 152 5.78 -13.64 -12.89
C LEU A 152 7.00 -13.58 -13.81
N TYR A 153 6.82 -13.24 -15.09
CA TYR A 153 7.92 -13.06 -16.04
C TYR A 153 8.77 -11.81 -15.78
N ALA A 154 8.18 -10.72 -15.29
CA ALA A 154 8.92 -9.50 -14.95
C ALA A 154 9.82 -9.71 -13.73
N ALA A 155 9.27 -10.33 -12.68
CA ALA A 155 9.96 -10.61 -11.42
C ALA A 155 10.81 -11.90 -11.48
N GLY A 156 10.60 -12.78 -12.46
CA GLY A 156 11.28 -14.07 -12.55
C GLY A 156 10.86 -15.06 -11.45
N LEU A 157 9.59 -15.07 -11.08
CA LEU A 157 9.03 -15.92 -10.03
C LEU A 157 8.55 -17.25 -10.62
N GLY A 158 9.28 -18.34 -10.36
CA GLY A 158 8.98 -19.66 -10.92
C GLY A 158 9.14 -19.78 -12.45
N VAL A 159 9.73 -18.75 -13.07
CA VAL A 159 10.04 -18.65 -14.51
C VAL A 159 11.31 -17.83 -14.72
N ASN A 160 11.98 -18.03 -15.85
CA ASN A 160 13.11 -17.18 -16.24
C ASN A 160 12.61 -15.75 -16.50
N SER A 161 13.32 -14.77 -15.94
CA SER A 161 12.99 -13.36 -16.11
C SER A 161 13.04 -12.96 -17.59
N SER A 162 11.97 -12.35 -18.08
CA SER A 162 11.87 -11.88 -19.47
C SER A 162 10.98 -10.64 -19.54
N GLN A 163 11.60 -9.48 -19.70
CA GLN A 163 10.89 -8.21 -19.82
C GLN A 163 10.05 -8.14 -21.10
N ALA A 164 10.47 -8.81 -22.19
CA ALA A 164 9.72 -8.86 -23.44
C ALA A 164 8.41 -9.66 -23.30
N LYS A 165 8.46 -10.86 -22.70
CA LYS A 165 7.24 -11.63 -22.42
C LYS A 165 6.34 -10.91 -21.44
N ALA A 166 6.92 -10.31 -20.40
CA ALA A 166 6.17 -9.53 -19.42
C ALA A 166 5.40 -8.39 -20.09
N LEU A 167 6.05 -7.63 -20.98
CA LEU A 167 5.43 -6.54 -21.72
C LEU A 167 4.22 -7.02 -22.53
N ILE A 168 4.34 -8.13 -23.26
CA ILE A 168 3.26 -8.70 -24.06
C ILE A 168 2.06 -9.09 -23.18
N TYR A 169 2.32 -9.74 -22.05
CA TYR A 169 1.24 -10.12 -21.14
C TYR A 169 0.56 -8.90 -20.49
N TYR A 170 1.32 -7.86 -20.16
CA TYR A 170 0.75 -6.61 -19.67
C TYR A 170 -0.07 -5.88 -20.73
N THR A 171 0.34 -5.87 -22.00
CA THR A 171 -0.46 -5.27 -23.07
C THR A 171 -1.77 -6.01 -23.28
N PHE A 172 -1.77 -7.34 -23.31
CA PHE A 172 -3.02 -8.11 -23.39
C PHE A 172 -3.91 -7.90 -22.15
N GLY A 173 -3.34 -7.92 -20.95
CA GLY A 173 -4.08 -7.64 -19.72
C GLY A 173 -4.70 -6.24 -19.69
N ALA A 174 -3.97 -5.24 -20.19
CA ALA A 174 -4.45 -3.87 -20.33
C ALA A 174 -5.56 -3.75 -21.39
N LEU A 175 -5.41 -4.39 -22.56
CA LEU A 175 -6.45 -4.45 -23.59
C LEU A 175 -7.73 -5.12 -23.08
N GLY A 176 -7.60 -6.12 -22.21
CA GLY A 176 -8.72 -6.74 -21.51
C GLY A 176 -9.27 -5.94 -20.32
N GLY A 177 -8.83 -4.68 -20.13
CA GLY A 177 -9.39 -3.75 -19.13
C GLY A 177 -8.81 -3.88 -17.72
N ASN A 178 -7.67 -4.55 -17.53
CA ASN A 178 -7.04 -4.63 -16.22
C ASN A 178 -6.35 -3.29 -15.86
N LEU A 179 -6.85 -2.63 -14.81
CA LEU A 179 -6.33 -1.34 -14.34
C LEU A 179 -4.88 -1.43 -13.82
N VAL A 180 -4.52 -2.53 -13.15
CA VAL A 180 -3.16 -2.74 -12.64
C VAL A 180 -2.18 -2.91 -13.80
N ALA A 181 -2.56 -3.61 -14.85
CA ALA A 181 -1.76 -3.73 -16.07
C ALA A 181 -1.55 -2.36 -16.75
N HIS A 182 -2.60 -1.53 -16.84
CA HIS A 182 -2.45 -0.14 -17.31
C HIS A 182 -1.49 0.67 -16.45
N MET A 183 -1.55 0.53 -15.13
CA MET A 183 -0.66 1.25 -14.22
C MET A 183 0.81 0.83 -14.38
N ILE A 184 1.06 -0.48 -14.52
CA ILE A 184 2.40 -1.03 -14.79
C ILE A 184 2.92 -0.54 -16.14
N LEU A 185 2.11 -0.58 -17.20
CA LEU A 185 2.50 -0.04 -18.52
C LEU A 185 2.79 1.46 -18.47
N GLY A 186 1.95 2.23 -17.75
CA GLY A 186 2.17 3.65 -17.50
C GLY A 186 3.53 3.91 -16.87
N TYR A 187 3.88 3.16 -15.83
CA TYR A 187 5.19 3.26 -15.18
C TYR A 187 6.34 2.83 -16.10
N ARG A 188 6.17 1.75 -16.89
CA ARG A 188 7.20 1.28 -17.83
C ARG A 188 7.51 2.30 -18.92
N TYR A 189 6.49 2.93 -19.51
CA TYR A 189 6.70 4.01 -20.48
C TYR A 189 7.26 5.28 -19.85
N TRP A 190 6.92 5.56 -18.59
CA TRP A 190 7.45 6.69 -17.85
C TRP A 190 8.93 6.53 -17.49
N GLY A 191 9.30 5.36 -16.97
CA GLY A 191 10.66 5.03 -16.51
C GLY A 191 11.55 4.40 -17.58
N GLY A 192 11.03 4.11 -18.78
CA GLY A 192 11.80 3.48 -19.86
C GLY A 192 12.16 2.00 -19.62
N VAL A 193 11.31 1.25 -18.90
CA VAL A 193 11.61 -0.14 -18.49
C VAL A 193 11.15 -1.14 -19.55
N GLY A 194 12.08 -1.57 -20.40
CA GLY A 194 11.82 -2.51 -21.49
C GLY A 194 11.07 -1.90 -22.68
N VAL A 195 10.84 -0.59 -22.65
CA VAL A 195 10.22 0.23 -23.70
C VAL A 195 10.92 1.59 -23.77
N PRO A 196 10.94 2.27 -24.93
CA PRO A 196 11.45 3.63 -25.01
C PRO A 196 10.60 4.57 -24.13
N GLN A 197 11.27 5.50 -23.45
CA GLN A 197 10.60 6.47 -22.60
C GLN A 197 9.64 7.33 -23.42
N SER A 198 8.36 7.36 -23.05
CA SER A 198 7.32 8.12 -23.72
C SER A 198 6.31 8.65 -22.72
N CYS A 199 6.33 9.98 -22.53
CA CYS A 199 5.40 10.64 -21.62
C CYS A 199 3.94 10.54 -22.11
N GLU A 200 3.70 10.69 -23.41
CA GLU A 200 2.33 10.65 -23.96
C GLU A 200 1.73 9.25 -23.83
N SER A 201 2.50 8.19 -24.07
CA SER A 201 2.06 6.81 -23.84
C SER A 201 1.76 6.56 -22.36
N ALA A 202 2.64 7.02 -21.46
CA ALA A 202 2.39 6.93 -20.02
C ALA A 202 1.12 7.67 -19.59
N LEU A 203 0.93 8.89 -20.12
CA LEU A 203 -0.23 9.74 -19.84
C LEU A 203 -1.55 9.07 -20.22
N THR A 204 -1.62 8.41 -21.38
CA THR A 204 -2.85 7.73 -21.81
C THR A 204 -3.25 6.59 -20.87
N HIS A 205 -2.29 5.77 -20.44
CA HIS A 205 -2.54 4.69 -19.49
C HIS A 205 -2.90 5.21 -18.09
N TYR A 206 -2.13 6.14 -17.54
CA TYR A 206 -2.40 6.69 -16.20
C TYR A 206 -3.72 7.46 -16.16
N ARG A 207 -4.09 8.18 -17.22
CA ARG A 207 -5.36 8.90 -17.29
C ARG A 207 -6.56 7.94 -17.19
N LEU A 208 -6.51 6.79 -17.86
CA LEU A 208 -7.57 5.78 -17.79
C LEU A 208 -7.75 5.27 -16.35
N VAL A 209 -6.66 4.91 -15.69
CA VAL A 209 -6.67 4.43 -14.30
C VAL A 209 -7.14 5.55 -13.35
N ALA A 210 -6.64 6.77 -13.52
CA ALA A 210 -7.00 7.91 -12.70
C ALA A 210 -8.48 8.27 -12.82
N ASN A 211 -9.09 8.14 -14.01
CA ASN A 211 -10.53 8.34 -14.19
C ASN A 211 -11.34 7.35 -13.33
N HIS A 212 -10.93 6.08 -13.31
CA HIS A 212 -11.58 5.06 -12.49
C HIS A 212 -11.38 5.32 -10.99
N VAL A 213 -10.18 5.71 -10.57
CA VAL A 213 -9.94 6.06 -9.16
C VAL A 213 -10.76 7.29 -8.79
N ALA A 214 -10.83 8.31 -9.63
CA ALA A 214 -11.62 9.51 -9.37
C ALA A 214 -13.13 9.22 -9.26
N SER A 215 -13.67 8.26 -10.03
CA SER A 215 -15.07 7.84 -9.89
C SER A 215 -15.34 7.02 -8.62
N ASP A 216 -14.33 6.31 -8.12
CA ASP A 216 -14.46 5.47 -6.92
C ASP A 216 -14.33 6.26 -5.60
N VAL A 217 -13.81 7.49 -5.64
CA VAL A 217 -13.66 8.33 -4.45
C VAL A 217 -15.02 8.81 -3.98
N SER A 218 -15.49 8.28 -2.85
CA SER A 218 -16.67 8.77 -2.14
C SER A 218 -16.36 10.06 -1.36
N LEU A 219 -17.41 10.79 -0.97
CA LEU A 219 -17.31 11.95 -0.09
C LEU A 219 -16.65 11.59 1.25
N THR A 220 -16.96 10.42 1.83
CA THR A 220 -16.27 9.88 3.03
C THR A 220 -14.79 9.62 2.85
N GLY A 221 -14.21 9.68 1.63
CA GLY A 221 -12.84 9.24 1.40
C GLY A 221 -12.71 7.72 1.52
N GLY A 222 -11.79 7.14 0.75
CA GLY A 222 -11.48 5.71 0.81
C GLY A 222 -10.71 5.32 2.07
N SER A 223 -10.33 4.04 2.15
CA SER A 223 -9.44 3.52 3.18
C SER A 223 -8.13 4.31 3.22
N ALA A 224 -7.75 4.84 4.40
CA ALA A 224 -6.51 5.60 4.52
C ALA A 224 -5.32 4.64 4.52
N VAL A 225 -4.64 4.52 3.37
CA VAL A 225 -3.45 3.69 3.24
C VAL A 225 -2.22 4.49 3.66
N GLN A 226 -1.53 3.98 4.68
CA GLN A 226 -0.23 4.51 5.10
C GLN A 226 0.87 3.92 4.23
N ARG A 227 1.76 4.77 3.72
CA ARG A 227 2.97 4.33 3.03
C ARG A 227 4.09 4.25 4.06
N VAL A 228 4.50 3.04 4.42
CA VAL A 228 5.55 2.78 5.42
C VAL A 228 6.81 2.32 4.70
N ARG A 229 7.94 2.99 4.94
CA ARG A 229 9.26 2.53 4.50
C ARG A 229 9.87 1.69 5.62
N LEU A 230 10.27 0.46 5.29
CA LEU A 230 10.78 -0.49 6.29
C LEU A 230 12.13 -0.05 6.86
N LEU A 231 13.01 0.48 6.01
CA LEU A 231 14.32 0.98 6.43
C LEU A 231 14.21 2.10 7.48
N ASP A 232 13.35 3.09 7.22
CA ASP A 232 13.14 4.24 8.12
C ASP A 232 12.65 3.80 9.52
N GLU A 233 11.82 2.75 9.57
CA GLU A 233 11.30 2.22 10.83
C GLU A 233 12.37 1.49 11.64
N VAL A 234 13.25 0.73 10.98
CA VAL A 234 14.35 0.02 11.63
C VAL A 234 15.42 1.00 12.13
N GLU A 235 15.71 2.05 11.36
CA GLU A 235 16.68 3.08 11.78
C GLU A 235 16.11 3.99 12.88
N ASN A 236 14.80 4.26 12.88
CA ASN A 236 14.14 5.16 13.84
C ASN A 236 12.90 4.53 14.51
N PRO A 237 13.07 3.57 15.43
CA PRO A 237 11.97 2.81 16.02
C PRO A 237 10.98 3.62 16.89
N GLY A 238 11.19 4.92 17.12
CA GLY A 238 10.34 5.75 17.98
C GLY A 238 9.80 7.05 17.35
N SER A 239 10.27 7.47 16.17
CA SER A 239 9.88 8.77 15.58
C SER A 239 8.69 8.66 14.62
N THR A 240 8.54 7.50 13.97
CA THR A 240 7.60 7.31 12.85
C THR A 240 7.14 5.85 12.73
N SER A 241 6.61 5.26 13.79
CA SER A 241 5.86 4.01 13.60
C SER A 241 4.62 4.29 12.75
N GLY A 242 4.55 3.70 11.55
CA GLY A 242 3.46 3.89 10.61
C GLY A 242 2.12 3.31 11.09
N MET A 243 2.17 2.48 12.14
CA MET A 243 1.03 1.89 12.82
C MET A 243 0.88 2.56 14.19
N LEU A 244 -0.35 2.88 14.59
CA LEU A 244 -0.58 3.23 15.99
C LEU A 244 -0.32 1.97 16.79
N GLU A 245 0.57 2.04 17.76
CA GLU A 245 0.73 0.97 18.74
C GLU A 245 -0.63 0.68 19.38
N GLU A 246 -0.91 -0.60 19.61
CA GLU A 246 -2.19 -1.04 20.19
C GLU A 246 -2.46 -0.34 21.53
N ASP A 247 -1.39 -0.14 22.31
CA ASP A 247 -1.40 0.59 23.57
C ASP A 247 -1.87 2.05 23.42
N LEU A 248 -1.51 2.71 22.32
CA LEU A 248 -1.93 4.08 22.04
C LEU A 248 -3.42 4.13 21.66
N ILE A 249 -3.91 3.13 20.93
CA ILE A 249 -5.35 3.02 20.61
C ILE A 249 -6.15 2.78 21.90
N GLN A 250 -5.70 1.88 22.77
CA GLN A 250 -6.31 1.63 24.07
C GLN A 250 -6.32 2.89 24.95
N TYR A 251 -5.23 3.65 24.94
CA TYR A 251 -5.15 4.93 25.65
C TYR A 251 -6.21 5.94 25.15
N TYR A 252 -6.36 6.10 23.82
CA TYR A 252 -7.40 6.97 23.27
C TYR A 252 -8.81 6.47 23.58
N GLN A 253 -9.05 5.15 23.58
CA GLN A 253 -10.34 4.56 23.96
C GLN A 253 -10.68 4.91 25.40
N PHE A 254 -9.73 4.75 26.31
CA PHE A 254 -9.89 5.12 27.71
C PHE A 254 -10.18 6.62 27.90
N LEU A 255 -9.53 7.50 27.14
CA LEU A 255 -9.83 8.94 27.15
C LEU A 255 -11.26 9.22 26.66
N ALA A 256 -11.68 8.57 25.57
CA ALA A 256 -13.02 8.72 25.02
C ALA A 256 -14.11 8.24 26.01
N GLU A 257 -13.86 7.14 26.72
CA GLU A 257 -14.73 6.61 27.79
C GLU A 257 -14.84 7.57 28.98
N LYS A 258 -13.75 8.27 29.31
CA LYS A 258 -13.76 9.34 30.33
C LYS A 258 -14.51 10.61 29.88
N GLY A 259 -14.97 10.65 28.64
CA GLY A 259 -15.71 11.79 28.08
C GLY A 259 -14.83 12.83 27.39
N ASP A 260 -13.59 12.50 27.02
CA ASP A 260 -12.79 13.38 26.15
C ASP A 260 -13.39 13.40 24.74
N VAL A 261 -14.04 14.52 24.43
CA VAL A 261 -14.72 14.78 23.17
C VAL A 261 -13.75 14.77 21.98
N GLN A 262 -12.50 15.22 22.16
CA GLN A 262 -11.51 15.22 21.06
C GLN A 262 -11.06 13.79 20.75
N ALA A 263 -10.84 12.98 21.78
CA ALA A 263 -10.54 11.56 21.62
C ALA A 263 -11.70 10.81 20.93
N GLN A 264 -12.95 11.11 21.31
CA GLN A 264 -14.15 10.56 20.65
C GLN A 264 -14.18 10.92 19.15
N VAL A 265 -13.94 12.18 18.79
CA VAL A 265 -13.91 12.59 17.37
C VAL A 265 -12.75 11.92 16.62
N GLY A 266 -11.57 11.84 17.23
CA GLY A 266 -10.39 11.21 16.64
C GLY A 266 -10.58 9.72 16.38
N LEU A 267 -11.10 8.98 17.36
CA LEU A 267 -11.46 7.57 17.20
C LEU A 267 -12.60 7.36 16.22
N GLY A 268 -13.60 8.25 16.22
CA GLY A 268 -14.68 8.26 15.24
C GLY A 268 -14.15 8.37 13.82
N GLN A 269 -13.22 9.29 13.56
CA GLN A 269 -12.56 9.44 12.25
C GLN A 269 -11.71 8.22 11.90
N LEU A 270 -10.96 7.68 12.86
CA LEU A 270 -10.11 6.50 12.66
C LEU A 270 -10.94 5.28 12.25
N HIS A 271 -12.08 5.05 12.91
CA HIS A 271 -13.02 3.99 12.53
C HIS A 271 -13.82 4.30 11.26
N LEU A 272 -14.06 5.58 10.93
CA LEU A 272 -14.78 5.97 9.72
C LEU A 272 -13.96 5.71 8.46
N HIS A 273 -12.68 6.09 8.46
CA HIS A 273 -11.80 5.95 7.30
C HIS A 273 -11.03 4.62 7.30
N GLY A 274 -10.75 4.05 8.48
CA GLY A 274 -9.76 2.99 8.62
C GLY A 274 -8.34 3.52 8.39
N GLY A 275 -7.36 3.02 9.13
CA GLY A 275 -5.98 3.47 9.00
C GLY A 275 -5.14 3.22 10.25
N ARG A 276 -3.81 3.29 10.10
CA ARG A 276 -2.83 3.07 11.19
C ARG A 276 -3.03 1.77 11.97
N GLY A 277 -3.44 0.70 11.28
CA GLY A 277 -3.70 -0.60 11.90
C GLY A 277 -5.15 -0.83 12.33
N VAL A 278 -5.99 0.21 12.39
CA VAL A 278 -7.41 0.11 12.76
C VAL A 278 -8.28 -0.11 11.53
N GLU A 279 -9.14 -1.13 11.59
CA GLU A 279 -10.11 -1.43 10.54
C GLU A 279 -11.29 -0.46 10.54
N GLN A 280 -11.88 -0.27 9.36
CA GLN A 280 -13.08 0.55 9.18
C GLN A 280 -14.27 -0.11 9.89
N ASN A 281 -14.97 0.65 10.73
CA ASN A 281 -16.18 0.23 11.41
C ASN A 281 -17.15 1.42 11.57
N HIS A 282 -18.14 1.47 10.69
CA HIS A 282 -19.12 2.56 10.67
C HIS A 282 -20.01 2.61 11.92
N GLN A 283 -20.26 1.48 12.58
CA GLN A 283 -21.07 1.44 13.80
C GLN A 283 -20.33 2.13 14.96
N ARG A 284 -19.08 1.72 15.23
CA ARG A 284 -18.27 2.36 16.28
C ARG A 284 -18.01 3.84 15.99
N ALA A 285 -17.79 4.18 14.73
CA ALA A 285 -17.64 5.57 14.31
C ALA A 285 -18.90 6.39 14.65
N TYR A 286 -20.09 5.86 14.33
CA TYR A 286 -21.37 6.50 14.67
C TYR A 286 -21.52 6.71 16.17
N ASP A 287 -21.22 5.69 16.99
CA ASP A 287 -21.37 5.78 18.45
C ASP A 287 -20.48 6.88 19.04
N TYR A 288 -19.20 6.93 18.65
CA TYR A 288 -18.30 7.98 19.11
C TYR A 288 -18.70 9.37 18.63
N PHE A 289 -19.13 9.52 17.37
CA PHE A 289 -19.60 10.81 16.87
C PHE A 289 -20.91 11.24 17.53
N ASN A 290 -21.81 10.32 17.85
CA ASN A 290 -23.06 10.63 18.54
C ASN A 290 -22.79 11.10 19.98
N GLN A 291 -21.88 10.44 20.70
CA GLN A 291 -21.44 10.89 22.03
C GLN A 291 -20.83 12.29 21.98
N ALA A 292 -19.91 12.54 21.04
CA ALA A 292 -19.27 13.84 20.88
C ALA A 292 -20.25 14.94 20.43
N ALA A 293 -21.22 14.61 19.56
CA ALA A 293 -22.24 15.55 19.11
C ALA A 293 -23.20 15.95 20.24
N ASN A 294 -23.57 15.00 21.12
CA ASN A 294 -24.37 15.27 22.31
C ASN A 294 -23.63 16.17 23.31
N ALA A 295 -22.30 16.09 23.35
CA ALA A 295 -21.44 17.01 24.10
C ALA A 295 -21.27 18.40 23.42
N GLY A 296 -21.91 18.64 22.27
CA GLY A 296 -21.87 19.91 21.54
C GLY A 296 -20.72 20.06 20.55
N ASN A 297 -19.99 19.00 20.23
CA ASN A 297 -18.87 19.07 19.28
C ASN A 297 -19.36 19.30 17.84
N THR A 298 -18.87 20.38 17.23
CA THR A 298 -19.30 20.79 15.89
C THR A 298 -18.77 19.88 14.78
N HIS A 299 -17.56 19.34 14.93
CA HIS A 299 -16.99 18.39 13.98
C HIS A 299 -17.76 17.07 13.99
N ALA A 300 -18.08 16.55 15.17
CA ALA A 300 -18.88 15.34 15.31
C ALA A 300 -20.25 15.48 14.63
N MET A 301 -20.94 16.60 14.83
CA MET A 301 -22.19 16.91 14.13
C MET A 301 -22.02 16.91 12.61
N ALA A 302 -20.94 17.49 12.10
CA ALA A 302 -20.67 17.52 10.67
C ALA A 302 -20.34 16.13 10.10
N PHE A 303 -19.57 15.30 10.83
CA PHE A 303 -19.30 13.92 10.43
C PHE A 303 -20.55 13.03 10.48
N LEU A 304 -21.45 13.21 11.46
CA LEU A 304 -22.77 12.56 11.45
C LEU A 304 -23.57 12.96 10.21
N GLY A 305 -23.63 14.26 9.89
CA GLY A 305 -24.27 14.73 8.66
C GLY A 305 -23.69 14.07 7.41
N LYS A 306 -22.36 13.91 7.36
CA LYS A 306 -21.65 13.21 6.28
C LYS A 306 -22.02 11.74 6.21
N MET A 307 -22.08 11.04 7.34
CA MET A 307 -22.49 9.63 7.40
C MET A 307 -23.93 9.42 6.91
N TYR A 308 -24.87 10.29 7.28
CA TYR A 308 -26.25 10.23 6.78
C TYR A 308 -26.37 10.59 5.29
N SER A 309 -25.53 11.51 4.79
CA SER A 309 -25.51 11.90 3.37
C SER A 309 -25.00 10.78 2.47
N ASP A 310 -23.97 10.06 2.89
CA ASP A 310 -23.34 9.02 2.07
C ASP A 310 -24.03 7.66 2.26
N GLY A 311 -24.52 7.39 3.47
CA GLY A 311 -25.02 6.08 3.86
C GLY A 311 -23.88 5.06 4.06
N SER A 312 -24.16 4.01 4.82
CA SER A 312 -23.27 2.86 5.06
C SER A 312 -24.12 1.60 5.29
N GLU A 313 -23.48 0.44 5.42
CA GLU A 313 -24.18 -0.82 5.73
C GLU A 313 -25.02 -0.74 7.01
N TYR A 314 -24.54 -0.01 8.01
CA TYR A 314 -25.25 0.22 9.28
C TYR A 314 -26.29 1.34 9.20
N LEU A 315 -25.97 2.43 8.49
CA LEU A 315 -26.76 3.66 8.48
C LEU A 315 -27.33 3.92 7.08
N SER A 316 -28.65 3.89 6.94
CA SER A 316 -29.30 4.21 5.66
C SER A 316 -29.14 5.69 5.30
N GLN A 317 -29.01 5.96 4.00
CA GLN A 317 -28.88 7.32 3.47
C GLN A 317 -30.16 8.12 3.77
N ASN A 318 -30.01 9.26 4.45
CA ASN A 318 -31.11 10.19 4.71
C ASN A 318 -30.64 11.63 4.56
N ASN A 319 -31.04 12.25 3.45
CA ASN A 319 -30.63 13.61 3.11
C ASN A 319 -31.24 14.67 4.04
N GLU A 320 -32.42 14.42 4.62
CA GLU A 320 -33.09 15.38 5.50
C GLU A 320 -32.39 15.47 6.86
N THR A 321 -32.06 14.32 7.47
CA THR A 321 -31.31 14.28 8.73
C THR A 321 -29.90 14.79 8.52
N ALA A 322 -29.25 14.45 7.40
CA ALA A 322 -27.96 14.99 7.02
C ALA A 322 -27.98 16.53 6.97
N LEU A 323 -29.00 17.11 6.30
CA LEU A 323 -29.18 18.56 6.21
C LEU A 323 -29.35 19.19 7.58
N GLN A 324 -30.12 18.58 8.49
CA GLN A 324 -30.29 19.11 9.85
C GLN A 324 -28.97 19.15 10.61
N TYR A 325 -28.15 18.11 10.54
CA TYR A 325 -26.84 18.07 11.17
C TYR A 325 -25.85 19.06 10.54
N PHE A 326 -25.82 19.16 9.21
CA PHE A 326 -24.99 20.16 8.51
C PHE A 326 -25.39 21.59 8.86
N LYS A 327 -26.70 21.86 9.00
CA LYS A 327 -27.20 23.16 9.43
C LYS A 327 -26.74 23.49 10.85
N LYS A 328 -26.95 22.58 11.80
CA LYS A 328 -26.47 22.73 13.19
C LYS A 328 -24.96 23.00 13.25
N ALA A 329 -24.16 22.23 12.51
CA ALA A 329 -22.71 22.40 12.48
C ALA A 329 -22.30 23.73 11.83
N SER A 330 -22.93 24.12 10.72
CA SER A 330 -22.66 25.38 10.02
C SER A 330 -23.07 26.61 10.82
N ASP A 331 -24.18 26.55 11.56
CA ASP A 331 -24.65 27.64 12.42
C ASP A 331 -23.64 27.91 13.55
N LEU A 332 -22.93 26.87 13.99
CA LEU A 332 -21.80 26.94 14.93
C LEU A 332 -20.45 27.25 14.24
N GLY A 333 -20.47 27.61 12.95
CA GLY A 333 -19.29 28.05 12.20
C GLY A 333 -18.41 26.93 11.62
N ASN A 334 -18.78 25.66 11.77
CA ASN A 334 -17.93 24.54 11.34
C ASN A 334 -17.78 24.47 9.80
N PRO A 335 -16.56 24.38 9.27
CA PRO A 335 -16.33 24.43 7.83
C PRO A 335 -16.74 23.13 7.10
N VAL A 336 -16.73 21.98 7.78
CA VAL A 336 -17.24 20.70 7.25
C VAL A 336 -18.76 20.79 7.08
N GLY A 337 -19.45 21.35 8.08
CA GLY A 337 -20.90 21.63 8.00
C GLY A 337 -21.26 22.62 6.88
N GLN A 338 -20.49 23.70 6.75
CA GLN A 338 -20.65 24.67 5.65
C GLN A 338 -20.46 24.01 4.28
N SER A 339 -19.41 23.20 4.11
CA SER A 339 -19.19 22.44 2.88
C SER A 339 -20.34 21.46 2.60
N GLY A 340 -20.85 20.78 3.63
CA GLY A 340 -22.02 19.88 3.52
C GLY A 340 -23.29 20.60 3.06
N LEU A 341 -23.57 21.81 3.60
CA LEU A 341 -24.66 22.66 3.12
C LEU A 341 -24.43 23.13 1.69
N GLY A 342 -23.21 23.53 1.35
CA GLY A 342 -22.83 23.88 -0.02
C GLY A 342 -23.15 22.75 -0.99
N MET A 343 -22.83 21.50 -0.61
CA MET A 343 -23.16 20.32 -1.40
C MET A 343 -24.66 20.07 -1.53
N ALA A 344 -25.41 20.26 -0.44
CA ALA A 344 -26.86 20.10 -0.44
C ALA A 344 -27.52 21.08 -1.43
N TYR A 345 -27.11 22.34 -1.45
CA TYR A 345 -27.60 23.34 -2.41
C TYR A 345 -27.09 23.14 -3.84
N LEU A 346 -25.88 22.59 -4.02
CA LEU A 346 -25.32 22.33 -5.35
C LEU A 346 -26.07 21.21 -6.09
N TYR A 347 -26.38 20.12 -5.38
CA TYR A 347 -27.02 18.93 -5.96
C TYR A 347 -28.52 18.81 -5.66
N GLY A 348 -29.08 19.69 -4.83
CA GLY A 348 -30.49 19.66 -4.46
C GLY A 348 -30.86 18.53 -3.49
N ARG A 349 -29.94 18.14 -2.59
CA ARG A 349 -30.18 17.07 -1.60
C ARG A 349 -30.94 17.61 -0.40
N GLY A 350 -32.26 17.37 -0.36
CA GLY A 350 -33.14 17.83 0.74
C GLY A 350 -33.48 19.33 0.70
N VAL A 351 -32.94 20.08 -0.27
CA VAL A 351 -33.21 21.51 -0.52
C VAL A 351 -33.30 21.76 -2.03
N PRO A 352 -34.00 22.80 -2.50
CA PRO A 352 -33.96 23.19 -3.90
C PRO A 352 -32.55 23.65 -4.30
N VAL A 353 -32.15 23.34 -5.54
CA VAL A 353 -30.84 23.72 -6.07
C VAL A 353 -30.69 25.24 -6.06
N ASN A 354 -29.60 25.73 -5.47
CA ASN A 354 -29.27 27.16 -5.46
C ASN A 354 -27.74 27.34 -5.50
N TYR A 355 -27.22 27.67 -6.68
CA TYR A 355 -25.79 27.80 -6.90
C TYR A 355 -25.15 29.01 -6.19
N GLU A 356 -25.89 30.09 -5.98
CA GLU A 356 -25.38 31.29 -5.30
C GLU A 356 -25.16 31.02 -3.81
N LEU A 357 -26.13 30.35 -3.16
CA LEU A 357 -25.99 29.92 -1.78
C LEU A 357 -24.88 28.87 -1.65
N ALA A 358 -24.81 27.90 -2.58
CA ALA A 358 -23.75 26.91 -2.58
C ALA A 358 -22.36 27.56 -2.62
N LEU A 359 -22.15 28.52 -3.55
CA LEU A 359 -20.93 29.29 -3.64
C LEU A 359 -20.59 30.02 -2.34
N LYS A 360 -21.57 30.68 -1.72
CA LYS A 360 -21.36 31.41 -0.46
C LYS A 360 -20.89 30.49 0.66
N TYR A 361 -21.48 29.29 0.78
CA TYR A 361 -21.05 28.32 1.78
C TYR A 361 -19.69 27.70 1.48
N PHE A 362 -19.38 27.40 0.20
CA PHE A 362 -18.06 26.90 -0.18
C PHE A 362 -16.96 27.94 0.02
N GLN A 363 -17.22 29.22 -0.25
CA GLN A 363 -16.28 30.30 0.04
C GLN A 363 -15.96 30.37 1.52
N LYS A 364 -16.97 30.36 2.39
CA LYS A 364 -16.77 30.32 3.86
C LYS A 364 -15.95 29.12 4.31
N ALA A 365 -16.22 27.93 3.76
CA ALA A 365 -15.46 26.73 4.10
C ALA A 365 -14.01 26.81 3.58
N ALA A 366 -13.80 27.32 2.37
CA ALA A 366 -12.49 27.46 1.75
C ALA A 366 -11.60 28.51 2.44
N GLU A 367 -12.18 29.61 2.91
CA GLU A 367 -11.51 30.65 3.71
C GLU A 367 -11.01 30.10 5.05
N GLN A 368 -11.73 29.14 5.64
CA GLN A 368 -11.30 28.40 6.82
C GLN A 368 -10.29 27.28 6.51
N GLY A 369 -9.85 27.15 5.26
CA GLY A 369 -8.87 26.14 4.85
C GLY A 369 -9.45 24.74 4.66
N TRP A 370 -10.77 24.56 4.61
CA TRP A 370 -11.35 23.23 4.41
C TRP A 370 -11.24 22.75 2.97
N VAL A 371 -10.63 21.58 2.84
CA VAL A 371 -10.15 21.02 1.58
C VAL A 371 -11.28 20.71 0.60
N ASP A 372 -12.38 20.11 1.07
CA ASP A 372 -13.53 19.80 0.20
C ASP A 372 -14.18 21.09 -0.31
N GLY A 373 -14.23 22.13 0.52
CA GLY A 373 -14.76 23.44 0.14
C GLY A 373 -13.92 24.09 -0.96
N GLN A 374 -12.59 24.04 -0.83
CA GLN A 374 -11.65 24.50 -1.86
C GLN A 374 -11.80 23.71 -3.17
N LEU A 375 -11.89 22.38 -3.10
CA LEU A 375 -12.07 21.53 -4.27
C LEU A 375 -13.37 21.86 -5.03
N GLN A 376 -14.49 21.98 -4.30
CA GLN A 376 -15.78 22.26 -4.92
C GLN A 376 -15.82 23.67 -5.51
N LEU A 377 -15.23 24.65 -4.83
CA LEU A 377 -15.10 26.00 -5.36
C LEU A 377 -14.24 26.03 -6.64
N GLY A 378 -13.13 25.28 -6.66
CA GLY A 378 -12.32 25.08 -7.86
C GLY A 378 -13.11 24.45 -9.01
N THR A 379 -13.93 23.45 -8.70
CA THR A 379 -14.80 22.76 -9.67
C THR A 379 -15.88 23.68 -10.23
N MET A 380 -16.48 24.54 -9.39
CA MET A 380 -17.45 25.55 -9.82
C MET A 380 -16.81 26.55 -10.80
N TYR A 381 -15.60 27.06 -10.51
CA TYR A 381 -14.88 27.97 -11.41
C TYR A 381 -14.39 27.29 -12.69
N TYR A 382 -14.00 26.00 -12.62
CA TYR A 382 -13.53 25.23 -13.77
C TYR A 382 -14.66 24.96 -14.77
N ASN A 383 -15.83 24.53 -14.28
CA ASN A 383 -17.00 24.21 -15.10
C ASN A 383 -17.89 25.43 -15.42
N GLY A 384 -17.80 26.50 -14.63
CA GLY A 384 -18.68 27.67 -14.73
C GLY A 384 -20.07 27.44 -14.12
N ILE A 385 -20.16 26.67 -13.03
CA ILE A 385 -21.43 26.36 -12.34
C ILE A 385 -21.72 27.46 -11.32
N GLY A 386 -22.78 28.25 -11.54
CA GLY A 386 -23.12 29.37 -10.65
C GLY A 386 -22.16 30.57 -10.68
N VAL A 387 -21.07 30.47 -11.44
CA VAL A 387 -20.05 31.51 -11.62
C VAL A 387 -19.58 31.57 -13.06
N LYS A 388 -19.03 32.72 -13.45
CA LYS A 388 -18.29 32.81 -14.71
C LYS A 388 -17.05 31.92 -14.64
N ARG A 389 -16.84 31.13 -15.70
CA ARG A 389 -15.69 30.25 -15.83
C ARG A 389 -14.37 31.03 -15.71
N ASP A 390 -13.54 30.64 -14.75
CA ASP A 390 -12.22 31.25 -14.49
C ASP A 390 -11.21 30.16 -14.11
N TYR A 391 -10.40 29.75 -15.09
CA TYR A 391 -9.40 28.71 -14.89
C TYR A 391 -8.26 29.12 -13.95
N LYS A 392 -7.97 30.43 -13.81
CA LYS A 392 -6.90 30.88 -12.90
C LYS A 392 -7.34 30.72 -11.45
N GLN A 393 -8.59 31.06 -11.15
CA GLN A 393 -9.18 30.81 -9.84
C GLN A 393 -9.32 29.31 -9.56
N ALA A 394 -9.78 28.52 -10.53
CA ALA A 394 -9.84 27.07 -10.40
C ALA A 394 -8.47 26.46 -10.05
N LEU A 395 -7.42 26.86 -10.79
CA LEU A 395 -6.05 26.42 -10.53
C LEU A 395 -5.59 26.76 -9.11
N LYS A 396 -5.87 27.99 -8.64
CA LYS A 396 -5.53 28.41 -7.28
C LYS A 396 -6.16 27.50 -6.22
N PHE A 397 -7.46 27.25 -6.32
CA PHE A 397 -8.16 26.42 -5.33
C PHE A 397 -7.78 24.94 -5.43
N PHE A 398 -7.56 24.42 -6.64
CA PHE A 398 -7.07 23.05 -6.79
C PHE A 398 -5.65 22.88 -6.25
N ASN A 399 -4.75 23.86 -6.38
CA ASN A 399 -3.43 23.83 -5.76
C ASN A 399 -3.50 23.85 -4.23
N LEU A 400 -4.40 24.63 -3.64
CA LEU A 400 -4.62 24.61 -2.18
C LEU A 400 -5.14 23.24 -1.72
N ALA A 401 -6.11 22.67 -2.44
CA ALA A 401 -6.66 21.37 -2.11
C ALA A 401 -5.68 20.21 -2.34
N SER A 402 -4.77 20.34 -3.32
CA SER A 402 -3.73 19.33 -3.58
C SER A 402 -2.61 19.37 -2.54
N GLN A 403 -2.24 20.55 -2.02
CA GLN A 403 -1.32 20.69 -0.89
C GLN A 403 -1.86 19.98 0.36
N ALA A 404 -3.17 19.97 0.56
CA ALA A 404 -3.82 19.22 1.63
C ALA A 404 -3.99 17.72 1.33
N GLY A 405 -3.54 17.24 0.17
CA GLY A 405 -3.51 15.82 -0.17
C GLY A 405 -4.76 15.27 -0.86
N HIS A 406 -5.72 16.10 -1.29
CA HIS A 406 -7.00 15.62 -1.83
C HIS A 406 -6.86 14.99 -3.23
N ILE A 407 -7.35 13.75 -3.38
CA ILE A 407 -7.21 12.94 -4.59
C ILE A 407 -7.81 13.62 -5.83
N LEU A 408 -9.07 14.07 -5.72
CA LEU A 408 -9.76 14.75 -6.83
C LEU A 408 -9.11 16.09 -7.21
N ALA A 409 -8.38 16.74 -6.30
CA ALA A 409 -7.65 17.96 -6.62
C ALA A 409 -6.46 17.64 -7.51
N PHE A 410 -5.67 16.61 -7.17
CA PHE A 410 -4.60 16.10 -8.05
C PHE A 410 -5.14 15.69 -9.42
N TYR A 411 -6.29 15.00 -9.47
CA TYR A 411 -6.93 14.59 -10.71
C TYR A 411 -7.31 15.78 -11.60
N ASN A 412 -7.97 16.80 -11.04
CA ASN A 412 -8.37 17.99 -11.79
C ASN A 412 -7.15 18.81 -12.24
N LEU A 413 -6.11 18.96 -11.40
CA LEU A 413 -4.85 19.59 -11.79
C LEU A 413 -4.16 18.83 -12.93
N ALA A 414 -4.11 17.50 -12.84
CA ALA A 414 -3.53 16.65 -13.87
C ALA A 414 -4.26 16.83 -15.21
N GLN A 415 -5.59 16.87 -15.18
CA GLN A 415 -6.41 17.12 -16.36
C GLN A 415 -6.16 18.52 -16.94
N MET A 416 -5.97 19.54 -16.10
CA MET A 416 -5.59 20.90 -16.54
C MET A 416 -4.23 20.92 -17.23
N HIS A 417 -3.21 20.27 -16.66
CA HIS A 417 -1.87 20.18 -17.25
C HIS A 417 -1.83 19.31 -18.52
N ALA A 418 -2.62 18.24 -18.59
CA ALA A 418 -2.70 17.37 -19.76
C ALA A 418 -3.37 18.08 -20.95
N THR A 419 -4.42 18.86 -20.69
CA THR A 419 -5.15 19.59 -21.74
C THR A 419 -4.58 20.97 -22.05
N GLY A 420 -3.83 21.57 -21.12
CA GLY A 420 -3.40 22.97 -21.21
C GLY A 420 -4.54 23.96 -20.91
N THR A 421 -5.50 23.60 -20.05
CA THR A 421 -6.60 24.49 -19.67
C THR A 421 -6.20 25.37 -18.48
N GLY A 422 -6.04 26.67 -18.70
CA GLY A 422 -5.63 27.64 -17.65
C GLY A 422 -4.14 27.65 -17.30
N VAL A 423 -3.38 26.64 -17.74
CA VAL A 423 -1.93 26.50 -17.59
C VAL A 423 -1.31 26.03 -18.90
N MET A 424 -0.01 26.21 -19.06
CA MET A 424 0.72 25.62 -20.18
C MET A 424 0.66 24.09 -20.09
N ARG A 425 0.37 23.43 -21.22
CA ARG A 425 0.36 21.97 -21.30
C ARG A 425 1.74 21.44 -20.92
N SER A 426 1.77 20.52 -19.97
CA SER A 426 2.98 19.82 -19.55
C SER A 426 2.63 18.37 -19.30
N CYS A 427 3.16 17.50 -20.16
CA CYS A 427 2.92 16.06 -20.04
C CYS A 427 3.58 15.51 -18.76
N HIS A 428 4.81 15.97 -18.46
CA HIS A 428 5.59 15.49 -17.33
C HIS A 428 4.84 15.69 -16.00
N THR A 429 4.41 16.93 -15.72
CA THR A 429 3.67 17.23 -14.49
C THR A 429 2.30 16.55 -14.47
N ALA A 430 1.63 16.41 -15.61
CA ALA A 430 0.36 15.70 -15.68
C ALA A 430 0.51 14.21 -15.32
N VAL A 431 1.55 13.53 -15.82
CA VAL A 431 1.83 12.13 -15.50
C VAL A 431 2.16 11.96 -14.03
N GLU A 432 2.96 12.83 -13.42
CA GLU A 432 3.27 12.77 -11.99
C GLU A 432 2.01 12.93 -11.12
N LEU A 433 1.16 13.90 -11.44
CA LEU A 433 -0.09 14.13 -10.74
C LEU A 433 -1.05 12.95 -10.91
N PHE A 434 -1.21 12.41 -12.14
CA PHE A 434 -2.04 11.23 -12.37
C PHE A 434 -1.47 9.97 -11.70
N LYS A 435 -0.15 9.77 -11.69
CA LYS A 435 0.51 8.68 -10.95
C LYS A 435 0.15 8.78 -9.46
N ASN A 436 0.21 9.96 -8.86
CA ASN A 436 -0.16 10.18 -7.47
C ASN A 436 -1.66 9.91 -7.19
N VAL A 437 -2.54 10.15 -8.16
CA VAL A 437 -3.95 9.72 -8.07
C VAL A 437 -4.07 8.20 -8.13
N CYS A 438 -3.43 7.56 -9.10
CA CYS A 438 -3.48 6.12 -9.30
C CYS A 438 -2.95 5.36 -8.08
N GLU A 439 -1.87 5.83 -7.45
CA GLU A 439 -1.32 5.22 -6.24
C GLU A 439 -2.27 5.22 -5.04
N ARG A 440 -3.33 6.03 -5.05
CA ARG A 440 -4.33 6.08 -3.97
C ARG A 440 -5.57 5.21 -4.25
N GLY A 441 -5.55 4.42 -5.33
CA GLY A 441 -6.61 3.44 -5.60
C GLY A 441 -6.62 2.29 -4.59
N ARG A 442 -7.68 1.47 -4.60
CA ARG A 442 -7.88 0.36 -3.63
C ARG A 442 -6.76 -0.68 -3.60
N TRP A 443 -6.03 -0.86 -4.70
CA TRP A 443 -4.87 -1.75 -4.74
C TRP A 443 -3.75 -1.35 -3.77
N SER A 444 -3.71 -0.08 -3.34
CA SER A 444 -2.77 0.41 -2.34
C SER A 444 -2.96 -0.23 -0.97
N GLU A 445 -4.14 -0.79 -0.65
CA GLU A 445 -4.37 -1.57 0.57
C GLU A 445 -3.37 -2.73 0.72
N ARG A 446 -2.84 -3.24 -0.40
CA ARG A 446 -1.82 -4.28 -0.41
C ARG A 446 -0.49 -3.84 0.23
N LEU A 447 -0.17 -2.54 0.28
CA LEU A 447 0.99 -2.05 1.04
C LEU A 447 0.87 -2.42 2.51
N MET A 448 -0.32 -2.25 3.09
CA MET A 448 -0.56 -2.59 4.50
C MET A 448 -0.62 -4.11 4.70
N ALA A 449 -1.12 -4.88 3.73
CA ALA A 449 -1.07 -6.33 3.77
C ALA A 449 0.38 -6.85 3.77
N ALA A 450 1.23 -6.34 2.86
CA ALA A 450 2.64 -6.70 2.78
C ALA A 450 3.41 -6.32 4.05
N TYR A 451 3.10 -5.16 4.63
CA TYR A 451 3.65 -4.72 5.91
C TYR A 451 3.27 -5.65 7.07
N ARG A 452 2.00 -6.06 7.15
CA ARG A 452 1.54 -7.03 8.16
C ARG A 452 2.24 -8.38 8.00
N SER A 453 2.39 -8.89 6.77
CA SER A 453 3.14 -10.13 6.53
C SER A 453 4.61 -10.02 6.95
N PHE A 454 5.25 -8.86 6.72
CA PHE A 454 6.62 -8.59 7.18
C PHE A 454 6.71 -8.62 8.72
N LYS A 455 5.78 -7.96 9.41
CA LYS A 455 5.72 -7.98 10.89
C LYS A 455 5.39 -9.36 11.47
N ASP A 456 4.58 -10.15 10.76
CA ASP A 456 4.26 -11.54 11.11
C ASP A 456 5.48 -12.49 10.88
N GLY A 457 6.56 -12.03 10.25
CA GLY A 457 7.76 -12.82 9.92
C GLY A 457 7.67 -13.59 8.59
N ASP A 458 6.62 -13.40 7.80
CA ASP A 458 6.48 -13.99 6.45
C ASP A 458 7.14 -13.09 5.40
N MET A 459 8.46 -13.20 5.30
CA MET A 459 9.30 -12.40 4.40
C MET A 459 9.02 -12.72 2.93
N ASP A 460 8.85 -14.00 2.59
CA ASP A 460 8.62 -14.46 1.21
C ASP A 460 7.25 -13.98 0.68
N GLY A 461 6.19 -14.08 1.49
CA GLY A 461 4.87 -13.52 1.17
C GLY A 461 4.91 -11.99 1.03
N SER A 462 5.57 -11.31 1.97
CA SER A 462 5.74 -9.86 1.95
C SER A 462 6.48 -9.37 0.71
N LEU A 463 7.59 -10.03 0.35
CA LEU A 463 8.41 -9.67 -0.80
C LEU A 463 7.62 -9.74 -2.11
N VAL A 464 6.85 -10.82 -2.34
CA VAL A 464 6.06 -10.95 -3.58
C VAL A 464 4.98 -9.87 -3.68
N GLN A 465 4.36 -9.49 -2.56
CA GLN A 465 3.39 -8.40 -2.52
C GLN A 465 4.03 -7.04 -2.84
N TYR A 466 5.19 -6.74 -2.22
CA TYR A 466 5.93 -5.53 -2.51
C TYR A 466 6.49 -5.52 -3.95
N LEU A 467 6.93 -6.65 -4.50
CA LEU A 467 7.37 -6.76 -5.89
C LEU A 467 6.26 -6.35 -6.86
N LEU A 468 5.02 -6.81 -6.64
CA LEU A 468 3.90 -6.41 -7.49
C LEU A 468 3.62 -4.90 -7.40
N LEU A 469 3.75 -4.31 -6.22
CA LEU A 469 3.58 -2.86 -6.02
C LEU A 469 4.77 -2.07 -6.61
N ALA A 470 5.97 -2.64 -6.58
CA ALA A 470 7.16 -2.06 -7.17
C ALA A 470 7.07 -2.00 -8.70
N GLU A 471 6.52 -3.05 -9.33
CA GLU A 471 6.23 -3.11 -10.77
C GLU A 471 5.14 -2.11 -11.19
N GLN A 472 4.19 -1.84 -10.29
CA GLN A 472 3.18 -0.80 -10.45
C GLN A 472 3.74 0.64 -10.37
N GLY A 473 4.98 0.80 -9.91
CA GLY A 473 5.67 2.09 -9.84
C GLY A 473 5.65 2.78 -8.48
N PHE A 474 5.20 2.10 -7.41
CA PHE A 474 5.26 2.64 -6.05
C PHE A 474 6.73 2.73 -5.58
N GLU A 475 7.21 3.95 -5.33
CA GLU A 475 8.57 4.20 -4.81
C GLU A 475 8.82 3.49 -3.47
N VAL A 476 7.89 3.63 -2.51
CA VAL A 476 7.98 2.97 -1.19
C VAL A 476 8.04 1.44 -1.31
N ALA A 477 7.32 0.85 -2.27
CA ALA A 477 7.42 -0.59 -2.48
C ALA A 477 8.78 -0.98 -3.07
N GLN A 478 9.34 -0.18 -3.98
CA GLN A 478 10.67 -0.42 -4.55
C GLN A 478 11.75 -0.37 -3.48
N SER A 479 11.73 0.61 -2.58
CA SER A 479 12.68 0.66 -1.45
C SER A 479 12.51 -0.51 -0.49
N ASN A 480 11.26 -0.91 -0.21
CA ASN A 480 10.99 -2.04 0.69
C ASN A 480 11.43 -3.38 0.10
N VAL A 481 11.23 -3.60 -1.21
CA VAL A 481 11.76 -4.78 -1.91
C VAL A 481 13.27 -4.82 -1.77
N ALA A 482 13.95 -3.71 -2.06
CA ALA A 482 15.40 -3.65 -2.01
C ALA A 482 15.92 -3.94 -0.60
N PHE A 483 15.31 -3.34 0.42
CA PHE A 483 15.63 -3.59 1.82
C PHE A 483 15.43 -5.06 2.25
N ILE A 484 14.32 -5.69 1.87
CA ILE A 484 14.06 -7.10 2.21
C ILE A 484 15.08 -8.02 1.53
N LEU A 485 15.47 -7.72 0.28
CA LEU A 485 16.50 -8.48 -0.43
C LEU A 485 17.90 -8.28 0.19
N ASP A 486 18.20 -7.08 0.71
CA ASP A 486 19.46 -6.77 1.39
C ASP A 486 19.67 -7.61 2.66
N GLN A 487 18.58 -7.97 3.36
CA GLN A 487 18.66 -8.76 4.60
C GLN A 487 18.99 -10.24 4.38
N THR A 488 18.95 -10.75 3.14
CA THR A 488 19.24 -12.16 2.76
C THR A 488 18.38 -13.23 3.43
N GLU A 489 17.30 -12.88 4.14
CA GLU A 489 16.40 -13.84 4.82
C GLU A 489 15.41 -14.54 3.87
N VAL A 490 15.37 -14.12 2.60
CA VAL A 490 14.42 -14.57 1.58
C VAL A 490 14.86 -15.87 0.93
N ARG A 491 13.93 -16.82 0.74
CA ARG A 491 14.23 -18.15 0.16
C ARG A 491 13.86 -18.29 -1.32
N ILE A 492 13.12 -17.32 -1.87
CA ILE A 492 12.60 -17.37 -3.24
C ILE A 492 13.71 -17.28 -4.31
N PHE A 493 14.75 -16.49 -4.05
CA PHE A 493 15.84 -16.24 -5.00
C PHE A 493 17.15 -16.84 -4.50
N SER A 494 18.06 -17.15 -5.42
CA SER A 494 19.43 -17.56 -5.08
C SER A 494 20.22 -16.37 -4.54
N GLU A 495 21.17 -16.60 -3.64
CA GLU A 495 22.02 -15.56 -3.04
C GLU A 495 22.78 -14.72 -4.08
N ASN A 496 23.12 -15.31 -5.23
CA ASN A 496 23.80 -14.59 -6.31
C ASN A 496 22.88 -13.61 -7.05
N GLU A 497 21.56 -13.83 -7.02
CA GLU A 497 20.57 -12.98 -7.69
C GLU A 497 19.99 -11.90 -6.79
N THR A 498 20.10 -12.01 -5.46
CA THR A 498 19.49 -11.08 -4.51
C THR A 498 20.06 -9.66 -4.65
N TYR A 499 21.39 -9.50 -4.58
CA TYR A 499 22.03 -8.19 -4.65
C TYR A 499 21.79 -7.46 -6.00
N PRO A 500 21.97 -8.09 -7.18
CA PRO A 500 21.64 -7.42 -8.46
C PRO A 500 20.17 -6.98 -8.55
N ARG A 501 19.24 -7.76 -7.98
CA ARG A 501 17.81 -7.40 -7.93
C ARG A 501 17.56 -6.26 -6.96
N ALA A 502 18.17 -6.28 -5.79
CA ALA A 502 18.09 -5.19 -4.82
C ALA A 502 18.63 -3.88 -5.41
N LEU A 503 19.80 -3.92 -6.07
CA LEU A 503 20.39 -2.79 -6.79
C LEU A 503 19.42 -2.20 -7.83
N LEU A 504 18.76 -3.05 -8.62
CA LEU A 504 17.75 -2.62 -9.60
C LEU A 504 16.62 -1.84 -8.92
N HIS A 505 16.12 -2.33 -7.78
CA HIS A 505 15.04 -1.67 -7.04
C HIS A 505 15.49 -0.40 -6.33
N TRP A 506 16.71 -0.35 -5.77
CA TRP A 506 17.32 0.87 -5.27
C TRP A 506 17.45 1.92 -6.38
N THR A 507 17.84 1.51 -7.58
CA THR A 507 17.96 2.39 -8.76
C THR A 507 16.62 3.01 -9.12
N ARG A 508 15.56 2.19 -9.16
CA ARG A 508 14.19 2.66 -9.43
C ARG A 508 13.69 3.63 -8.36
N ALA A 509 13.92 3.34 -7.08
CA ALA A 509 13.51 4.22 -5.98
C ALA A 509 14.27 5.56 -6.01
N ALA A 510 15.60 5.53 -6.25
CA ALA A 510 16.43 6.72 -6.35
C ALA A 510 16.09 7.60 -7.57
N ALA A 511 15.64 6.99 -8.69
CA ALA A 511 15.16 7.71 -9.86
C ALA A 511 13.84 8.45 -9.59
N GLN A 512 13.03 7.97 -8.64
CA GLN A 512 11.82 8.63 -8.17
C GLN A 512 12.08 9.67 -7.06
N GLY A 513 13.35 9.90 -6.70
CA GLY A 513 13.76 10.95 -5.76
C GLY A 513 13.97 10.49 -4.32
N TYR A 514 13.93 9.18 -4.03
CA TYR A 514 14.20 8.70 -2.68
C TYR A 514 15.69 8.85 -2.31
N THR A 515 15.93 9.59 -1.24
CA THR A 515 17.26 10.08 -0.83
C THR A 515 18.15 8.95 -0.35
N VAL A 516 17.62 8.13 0.56
CA VAL A 516 18.34 7.04 1.22
C VAL A 516 18.64 5.94 0.20
N ALA A 517 17.72 5.66 -0.73
CA ALA A 517 18.00 4.76 -1.86
C ALA A 517 19.22 5.22 -2.66
N ARG A 518 19.38 6.52 -2.89
CA ARG A 518 20.53 7.04 -3.63
C ARG A 518 21.85 6.87 -2.85
N ILE A 519 21.81 6.94 -1.53
CA ILE A 519 22.97 6.63 -0.68
C ILE A 519 23.29 5.13 -0.76
N LYS A 520 22.27 4.27 -0.64
CA LYS A 520 22.43 2.81 -0.80
C LYS A 520 23.00 2.43 -2.16
N LEU A 521 22.60 3.11 -3.24
CA LEU A 521 23.25 2.92 -4.55
C LEU A 521 24.74 3.25 -4.54
N GLY A 522 25.12 4.34 -3.85
CA GLY A 522 26.52 4.66 -3.64
C GLY A 522 27.25 3.54 -2.89
N ASP A 523 26.65 3.03 -1.81
CA ASP A 523 27.21 1.92 -1.01
C ASP A 523 27.37 0.65 -1.86
N TYR A 524 26.39 0.35 -2.71
CA TYR A 524 26.42 -0.81 -3.60
C TYR A 524 27.59 -0.76 -4.59
N HIS A 525 27.82 0.38 -5.24
CA HIS A 525 28.96 0.57 -6.15
C HIS A 525 30.29 0.65 -5.39
N PHE A 526 30.27 1.18 -4.18
CA PHE A 526 31.44 1.27 -3.32
C PHE A 526 31.93 -0.11 -2.85
N TYR A 527 31.01 -0.98 -2.41
CA TYR A 527 31.34 -2.32 -1.92
C TYR A 527 31.33 -3.41 -3.01
N GLY A 528 30.76 -3.12 -4.19
CA GLY A 528 30.60 -4.11 -5.26
C GLY A 528 29.48 -5.12 -4.99
N TYR A 529 28.36 -4.68 -4.41
CA TYR A 529 27.20 -5.54 -4.20
C TYR A 529 26.42 -5.71 -5.51
N GLY A 530 26.41 -6.92 -6.05
CA GLY A 530 25.71 -7.23 -7.30
C GLY A 530 26.25 -6.53 -8.56
N THR A 531 27.35 -5.79 -8.43
CA THR A 531 28.08 -5.09 -9.49
C THR A 531 29.57 -5.06 -9.16
N ASP A 532 30.41 -4.75 -10.15
CA ASP A 532 31.83 -4.53 -9.90
C ASP A 532 32.04 -3.25 -9.08
N VAL A 533 33.13 -3.21 -8.29
CA VAL A 533 33.49 -2.05 -7.47
C VAL A 533 33.79 -0.85 -8.38
N ASP A 534 33.02 0.21 -8.23
CA ASP A 534 33.15 1.44 -8.99
C ASP A 534 33.00 2.66 -8.08
N TYR A 535 34.14 3.21 -7.68
CA TYR A 535 34.18 4.38 -6.82
C TYR A 535 33.72 5.66 -7.54
N GLU A 536 33.86 5.75 -8.86
CA GLU A 536 33.48 6.97 -9.59
C GLU A 536 31.96 7.15 -9.60
N THR A 537 31.21 6.07 -9.88
CA THR A 537 29.75 6.09 -9.81
C THR A 537 29.25 6.27 -8.38
N ALA A 538 29.90 5.66 -7.38
CA ALA A 538 29.58 5.88 -5.97
C ALA A 538 29.67 7.37 -5.59
N VAL A 539 30.74 8.07 -5.99
CA VAL A 539 30.90 9.53 -5.76
C VAL A 539 29.75 10.31 -6.40
N ILE A 540 29.34 9.97 -7.63
CA ILE A 540 28.24 10.66 -8.31
C ILE A 540 26.95 10.54 -7.49
N HIS A 541 26.64 9.34 -7.00
CA HIS A 541 25.44 9.12 -6.21
C HIS A 541 25.48 9.85 -4.86
N TYR A 542 26.59 9.80 -4.14
CA TYR A 542 26.73 10.54 -2.88
C TYR A 542 26.70 12.06 -3.10
N ARG A 543 27.34 12.57 -4.15
CA ARG A 543 27.30 14.00 -4.49
C ARG A 543 25.87 14.46 -4.75
N LEU A 544 25.13 13.71 -5.56
CA LEU A 544 23.73 14.03 -5.84
C LEU A 544 22.86 13.99 -4.58
N ALA A 545 23.09 13.05 -3.65
CA ALA A 545 22.37 12.97 -2.38
C ALA A 545 22.75 14.12 -1.41
N SER A 546 24.01 14.54 -1.42
CA SER A 546 24.52 15.68 -0.65
C SER A 546 23.94 17.01 -1.16
N GLU A 547 24.02 17.30 -2.46
CA GLU A 547 23.61 18.59 -3.04
C GLU A 547 22.09 18.78 -3.07
N GLN A 548 21.32 17.75 -3.42
CA GLN A 548 19.87 17.90 -3.59
C GLN A 548 19.12 17.90 -2.27
N GLN A 549 19.61 17.15 -1.28
CA GLN A 549 18.84 16.78 -0.09
C GLN A 549 19.59 17.00 1.23
N HIS A 550 20.83 17.51 1.16
CA HIS A 550 21.64 17.87 2.31
C HIS A 550 21.81 16.72 3.32
N SER A 551 21.93 15.48 2.82
CA SER A 551 22.08 14.31 3.68
C SER A 551 23.46 14.29 4.35
N ALA A 552 23.45 14.25 5.69
CA ALA A 552 24.67 14.18 6.50
C ALA A 552 25.49 12.90 6.22
N GLN A 553 24.84 11.76 6.03
CA GLN A 553 25.53 10.50 5.71
C GLN A 553 26.23 10.55 4.35
N ALA A 554 25.58 11.14 3.34
CA ALA A 554 26.19 11.29 2.02
C ALA A 554 27.40 12.25 2.06
N MET A 555 27.30 13.35 2.82
CA MET A 555 28.43 14.27 3.04
C MET A 555 29.59 13.58 3.76
N PHE A 556 29.30 12.79 4.79
CA PHE A 556 30.32 12.02 5.51
C PHE A 556 31.04 11.03 4.59
N ASN A 557 30.28 10.27 3.78
CA ASN A 557 30.84 9.32 2.81
C ASN A 557 31.71 10.04 1.75
N LEU A 558 31.26 11.19 1.23
CA LEU A 558 32.10 12.00 0.33
C LEU A 558 33.38 12.50 0.99
N GLY A 559 33.30 12.93 2.25
CA GLY A 559 34.47 13.33 3.04
C GLY A 559 35.49 12.20 3.12
N TYR A 560 35.02 10.98 3.40
CA TYR A 560 35.86 9.78 3.43
C TYR A 560 36.50 9.45 2.07
N MET A 561 35.73 9.57 0.97
CA MET A 561 36.27 9.33 -0.37
C MET A 561 37.33 10.38 -0.76
N HIS A 562 37.16 11.64 -0.37
CA HIS A 562 38.16 12.69 -0.55
C HIS A 562 39.41 12.50 0.34
N GLU A 563 39.25 11.99 1.57
CA GLU A 563 40.36 11.65 2.48
C GLU A 563 41.24 10.57 1.86
N LYS A 564 40.62 9.51 1.31
CA LYS A 564 41.33 8.34 0.77
C LYS A 564 41.71 8.44 -0.71
N GLY A 565 41.10 9.35 -1.46
CA GLY A 565 41.30 9.46 -2.91
C GLY A 565 40.65 8.31 -3.69
N LEU A 566 39.49 7.82 -3.25
CA LEU A 566 38.77 6.71 -3.90
C LEU A 566 37.85 7.27 -4.99
N GLY A 567 38.10 6.95 -6.26
CA GLY A 567 37.30 7.43 -7.41
C GLY A 567 37.43 8.94 -7.70
N ILE A 568 38.20 9.66 -6.89
CA ILE A 568 38.44 11.10 -6.98
C ILE A 568 39.85 11.41 -6.48
N LYS A 569 40.39 12.56 -6.89
CA LYS A 569 41.69 13.02 -6.37
C LYS A 569 41.57 13.28 -4.88
N GLN A 570 42.59 12.82 -4.14
CA GLN A 570 42.70 13.05 -2.71
C GLN A 570 42.79 14.55 -2.42
N ASP A 571 41.91 15.04 -1.54
CA ASP A 571 41.89 16.44 -1.10
C ASP A 571 41.43 16.49 0.37
N ILE A 572 42.42 16.66 1.25
CA ILE A 572 42.23 16.66 2.71
C ILE A 572 41.41 17.87 3.16
N HIS A 573 41.57 19.03 2.51
CA HIS A 573 40.86 20.24 2.89
C HIS A 573 39.38 20.14 2.53
N LEU A 574 39.10 19.59 1.35
CA LEU A 574 37.74 19.33 0.92
C LEU A 574 37.08 18.21 1.76
N ALA A 575 37.84 17.17 2.12
CA ALA A 575 37.38 16.14 3.05
C ALA A 575 36.94 16.72 4.39
N LYS A 576 37.79 17.56 5.01
CA LYS A 576 37.45 18.28 6.25
C LYS A 576 36.17 19.09 6.09
N ARG A 577 36.05 19.85 5.00
CA ARG A 577 34.86 20.67 4.74
C ARG A 577 33.59 19.82 4.68
N PHE A 578 33.63 18.66 4.02
CA PHE A 578 32.47 17.77 3.96
C PHE A 578 32.12 17.18 5.33
N TYR A 579 33.12 16.86 6.16
CA TYR A 579 32.89 16.45 7.54
C TYR A 579 32.23 17.56 8.37
N ASP A 580 32.74 18.79 8.29
CA ASP A 580 32.15 19.94 8.99
C ASP A 580 30.70 20.17 8.53
N MET A 581 30.43 20.11 7.23
CA MET A 581 29.06 20.20 6.67
C MET A 581 28.15 19.08 7.16
N ALA A 582 28.65 17.85 7.30
CA ALA A 582 27.87 16.73 7.82
C ALA A 582 27.46 16.94 9.28
N ALA A 583 28.36 17.47 10.12
CA ALA A 583 28.08 17.78 11.52
C ALA A 583 27.10 18.95 11.70
N GLU A 584 27.07 19.90 10.77
CA GLU A 584 26.07 20.97 10.73
C GLU A 584 24.70 20.47 10.27
N ALA A 585 24.68 19.49 9.35
CA ALA A 585 23.45 18.97 8.76
C ALA A 585 22.61 18.11 9.72
N SER A 586 23.26 17.32 10.60
CA SER A 586 22.55 16.46 11.56
C SER A 586 23.27 16.40 12.91
N PRO A 587 22.55 16.47 14.05
CA PRO A 587 23.15 16.29 15.38
C PRO A 587 23.74 14.88 15.55
N ASP A 588 23.13 13.86 14.92
CA ASP A 588 23.59 12.48 15.04
C ASP A 588 24.95 12.25 14.36
N ALA A 589 25.30 13.11 13.39
CA ALA A 589 26.58 13.06 12.68
C ALA A 589 27.73 13.71 13.46
N GLN A 590 27.48 14.48 14.51
CA GLN A 590 28.51 15.24 15.22
C GLN A 590 29.58 14.35 15.86
N VAL A 591 29.18 13.25 16.49
CA VAL A 591 30.12 12.32 17.15
C VAL A 591 30.97 11.57 16.12
N PRO A 592 30.40 10.94 15.07
CA PRO A 592 31.20 10.33 14.00
C PRO A 592 32.15 11.31 13.31
N VAL A 593 31.69 12.52 13.00
CA VAL A 593 32.51 13.57 12.39
C VAL A 593 33.66 13.96 13.29
N PHE A 594 33.42 14.17 14.58
CA PHE A 594 34.49 14.51 15.52
C PHE A 594 35.59 13.45 15.55
N LEU A 595 35.22 12.16 15.58
CA LEU A 595 36.19 11.06 15.51
C LEU A 595 36.96 11.05 14.19
N ALA A 596 36.27 11.26 13.05
CA ALA A 596 36.90 11.34 11.74
C ALA A 596 37.89 12.51 11.64
N LEU A 597 37.53 13.69 12.18
CA LEU A 597 38.40 14.86 12.22
C LEU A 597 39.61 14.67 13.15
N CYS A 598 39.43 14.02 14.31
CA CYS A 598 40.53 13.65 15.19
C CYS A 598 41.51 12.70 14.49
N LYS A 599 41.01 11.68 13.79
CA LYS A 599 41.82 10.76 12.98
C LYS A 599 42.57 11.53 11.89
N LEU A 600 41.88 12.39 11.14
CA LEU A 600 42.48 13.21 10.07
C LEU A 600 43.61 14.08 10.61
N GLY A 601 43.40 14.71 11.77
CA GLY A 601 44.42 15.50 12.46
C GLY A 601 45.63 14.66 12.87
N LEU A 602 45.42 13.47 13.44
CA LEU A 602 46.49 12.56 13.84
C LEU A 602 47.32 12.11 12.63
N VAL A 603 46.67 11.66 11.55
CA VAL A 603 47.36 11.24 10.31
C VAL A 603 48.17 12.38 9.71
N TYR A 604 47.58 13.58 9.65
CA TYR A 604 48.28 14.76 9.14
C TYR A 604 49.50 15.13 10.01
N THR A 605 49.38 15.04 11.34
CA THR A 605 50.53 15.28 12.24
C THR A 605 51.63 14.23 12.08
N LEU A 606 51.29 12.95 11.85
CA LEU A 606 52.27 11.90 11.59
C LEU A 606 52.98 12.11 10.25
N GLN A 607 52.24 12.44 9.18
CA GLN A 607 52.82 12.76 7.88
C GLN A 607 53.76 13.97 7.98
N TYR A 608 53.34 15.02 8.69
CA TYR A 608 54.18 16.21 8.90
C TYR A 608 55.47 15.90 9.67
N MET A 609 55.40 15.04 10.70
CA MET A 609 56.58 14.57 11.43
C MET A 609 57.52 13.73 10.57
N HIS A 610 56.98 12.95 9.64
CA HIS A 610 57.76 12.17 8.67
C HIS A 610 58.46 13.08 7.65
N ASP A 611 57.75 14.07 7.10
CA ASP A 611 58.28 15.04 6.14
C ASP A 611 59.36 15.96 6.75
N LEU A 612 59.29 16.22 8.05
CA LEU A 612 60.33 16.92 8.81
C LEU A 612 61.61 16.10 9.05
N ASN A 613 61.68 14.86 8.53
CA ASN A 613 62.87 14.02 8.53
C ASN A 613 63.40 13.72 9.95
N MET A 614 62.51 13.53 10.92
CA MET A 614 62.82 12.94 12.24
C MET A 614 63.02 11.42 12.11
N THR A 615 63.86 11.01 11.16
CA THR A 615 64.04 9.62 10.71
C THR A 615 64.83 8.76 11.69
N GLU A 616 65.38 9.30 12.77
CA GLU A 616 66.09 8.50 13.79
C GLU A 616 65.20 8.01 14.95
N LEU A 617 63.96 8.48 15.10
CA LEU A 617 63.10 8.04 16.22
C LEU A 617 61.89 7.18 15.81
N VAL A 618 61.42 7.28 14.55
CA VAL A 618 60.12 6.72 14.13
C VAL A 618 60.25 5.51 13.20
N SER A 619 61.41 5.27 12.57
CA SER A 619 61.60 4.17 11.62
C SER A 619 61.66 2.76 12.24
N GLN A 620 61.35 2.60 13.52
CA GLN A 620 61.34 1.31 14.21
C GLN A 620 59.93 0.80 14.54
N VAL A 621 58.87 1.53 14.23
CA VAL A 621 57.50 1.10 14.57
C VAL A 621 56.58 1.18 13.36
N ASP A 622 56.66 0.16 12.51
CA ASP A 622 55.56 -0.17 11.59
C ASP A 622 54.42 -0.81 12.40
N LEU A 623 53.39 -0.02 12.71
CA LEU A 623 52.23 -0.47 13.49
C LEU A 623 51.46 -1.62 12.80
N ASP A 624 51.45 -1.65 11.46
CA ASP A 624 50.82 -2.70 10.67
C ASP A 624 51.50 -4.07 10.85
N GLN A 625 52.81 -4.08 11.15
CA GLN A 625 53.58 -5.28 11.39
C GLN A 625 53.57 -5.71 12.87
N LEU A 626 53.38 -4.76 13.79
CA LEU A 626 53.40 -4.99 15.24
C LEU A 626 52.03 -5.41 15.81
N LEU A 627 50.94 -4.84 15.27
CA LEU A 627 49.59 -4.98 15.83
C LEU A 627 48.57 -5.56 14.84
N GLY A 628 49.01 -5.82 13.59
CA GLY A 628 48.20 -6.37 12.52
C GLY A 628 47.38 -5.31 11.78
N PRO A 629 46.79 -5.67 10.62
CA PRO A 629 46.07 -4.75 9.74
C PRO A 629 44.79 -4.16 10.35
N GLU A 630 44.26 -4.78 11.40
CA GLU A 630 43.01 -4.40 12.11
C GLU A 630 43.32 -3.70 13.45
N TRP A 631 44.49 -3.06 13.60
CA TRP A 631 44.85 -2.36 14.85
C TRP A 631 43.87 -1.24 15.23
N ASP A 632 43.24 -0.67 14.22
CA ASP A 632 42.14 0.29 14.32
C ASP A 632 40.94 -0.23 15.12
N LEU A 633 40.58 -1.51 15.02
CA LEU A 633 39.50 -2.13 15.79
C LEU A 633 39.82 -2.22 17.30
N TYR A 634 41.07 -2.54 17.65
CA TYR A 634 41.51 -2.56 19.04
C TYR A 634 41.57 -1.15 19.64
N LEU A 635 42.03 -0.18 18.86
CA LEU A 635 42.06 1.22 19.30
C LEU A 635 40.63 1.75 19.51
N MET A 636 39.70 1.44 18.62
CA MET A 636 38.30 1.85 18.71
C MET A 636 37.59 1.21 19.91
N THR A 637 37.84 -0.06 20.22
CA THR A 637 37.27 -0.73 21.41
C THR A 637 37.81 -0.15 22.72
N VAL A 638 39.09 0.18 22.78
CA VAL A 638 39.70 0.85 23.94
C VAL A 638 39.15 2.27 24.13
N ILE A 639 39.00 3.03 23.04
CA ILE A 639 38.40 4.37 23.07
C ILE A 639 36.92 4.30 23.47
N ALA A 640 36.17 3.31 22.99
CA ALA A 640 34.77 3.10 23.36
C ALA A 640 34.62 2.74 24.85
N LEU A 641 35.53 1.92 25.41
CA LEU A 641 35.59 1.63 26.84
C LEU A 641 35.93 2.88 27.67
N LEU A 642 36.86 3.71 27.20
CA LEU A 642 37.21 4.99 27.84
C LEU A 642 36.04 5.98 27.79
N LEU A 643 35.33 6.09 26.67
CA LEU A 643 34.12 6.91 26.56
C LEU A 643 32.98 6.36 27.43
N GLY A 644 32.77 5.05 27.45
CA GLY A 644 31.78 4.40 28.31
C GLY A 644 32.05 4.63 29.78
N THR A 645 33.31 4.57 30.21
CA THR A 645 33.70 4.87 31.60
C THR A 645 33.54 6.35 31.94
N VAL A 646 33.87 7.26 31.02
CA VAL A 646 33.64 8.71 31.20
C VAL A 646 32.15 9.04 31.29
N ILE A 647 31.31 8.44 30.44
CA ILE A 647 29.85 8.63 30.47
C ILE A 647 29.26 8.05 31.76
N ALA A 648 29.67 6.85 32.18
CA ALA A 648 29.25 6.26 33.45
C ALA A 648 29.68 7.11 34.66
N TYR A 649 30.87 7.72 34.59
CA TYR A 649 31.35 8.63 35.62
C TYR A 649 30.54 9.94 35.66
N ARG A 650 30.17 10.48 34.49
CA ARG A 650 29.30 11.66 34.36
C ARG A 650 27.88 11.40 34.84
N GLN A 651 27.30 10.23 34.50
CA GLN A 651 25.98 9.82 34.99
C GLN A 651 25.97 9.64 36.52
N ARG A 652 27.05 9.11 37.10
CA ARG A 652 27.22 9.05 38.57
C ARG A 652 27.29 10.43 39.22
N GLN A 653 27.92 11.42 38.59
CA GLN A 653 27.93 12.80 39.11
C GLN A 653 26.54 13.45 39.07
N HIS A 654 25.71 13.14 38.07
CA HIS A 654 24.33 13.64 38.00
C HIS A 654 23.39 13.01 39.05
N GLN A 655 23.71 11.83 39.59
CA GLN A 655 22.96 11.20 40.68
C GLN A 655 23.31 11.73 42.09
N ALA A 656 24.35 12.57 42.22
CA ALA A 656 24.77 13.14 43.51
C ALA A 656 24.07 14.46 43.89
N VAL A 657 22.99 14.83 43.19
CA VAL A 657 22.11 15.95 43.56
C VAL A 657 20.93 15.41 44.38
N PRO A 658 20.65 15.92 45.60
CA PRO A 658 19.58 15.38 46.44
C PRO A 658 18.20 15.56 45.78
N PRO A 659 17.27 14.59 45.95
CA PRO A 659 15.96 14.65 45.31
C PRO A 659 15.11 15.81 45.87
N ARG A 660 14.31 16.42 44.99
CA ARG A 660 13.23 17.35 45.36
C ARG A 660 12.19 16.63 46.23
N PRO A 661 11.54 17.34 47.18
CA PRO A 661 10.51 16.74 48.04
C PRO A 661 9.30 16.26 47.22
N PRO A 662 8.62 15.18 47.66
CA PRO A 662 7.53 14.57 46.92
C PRO A 662 6.27 15.45 46.88
N PRO A 663 5.45 15.36 45.82
CA PRO A 663 4.14 16.01 45.78
C PRO A 663 3.16 15.36 46.78
N LEU A 664 2.26 16.19 47.30
CA LEU A 664 1.21 15.83 48.26
C LEU A 664 0.38 14.63 47.78
N SER A 665 0.13 13.69 48.70
CA SER A 665 -0.60 12.44 48.50
C SER A 665 -2.09 12.67 48.15
N ALA A 666 -2.56 11.94 47.13
CA ALA A 666 -3.99 11.77 46.85
C ALA A 666 -4.64 10.77 47.84
N PRO A 667 -5.94 10.88 48.13
CA PRO A 667 -6.62 10.05 49.14
C PRO A 667 -6.83 8.59 48.68
N ALA A 668 -6.84 7.69 49.66
CA ALA A 668 -6.87 6.24 49.53
C ALA A 668 -8.13 5.68 48.83
N ARG A 669 -7.95 4.64 48.00
CA ARG A 669 -9.02 3.77 47.47
C ARG A 669 -9.33 2.63 48.45
N PRO A 670 -10.58 2.13 48.50
CA PRO A 670 -10.98 1.04 49.40
C PRO A 670 -10.52 -0.35 48.91
N PRO A 671 -10.50 -1.38 49.78
CA PRO A 671 -9.85 -2.68 49.51
C PRO A 671 -10.65 -3.57 48.56
N GLN A 672 -9.96 -4.26 47.65
CA GLN A 672 -10.49 -5.33 46.80
C GLN A 672 -10.35 -6.71 47.49
N GLU A 673 -11.38 -7.53 47.36
CA GLU A 673 -11.48 -8.93 47.83
C GLU A 673 -10.49 -9.87 47.12
N GLN A 674 -10.00 -10.87 47.87
CA GLN A 674 -9.11 -11.93 47.40
C GLN A 674 -9.87 -13.04 46.66
N PRO A 675 -9.30 -13.66 45.60
CA PRO A 675 -9.84 -14.89 45.01
C PRO A 675 -9.32 -16.16 45.73
N GLN A 676 -10.19 -17.17 45.83
CA GLN A 676 -9.91 -18.52 46.36
C GLN A 676 -9.07 -19.38 45.39
N PRO A 677 -8.36 -20.42 45.86
CA PRO A 677 -7.51 -21.27 45.04
C PRO A 677 -8.25 -22.52 44.49
N GLU A 678 -8.05 -22.82 43.21
CA GLU A 678 -8.47 -24.06 42.54
C GLU A 678 -7.41 -25.17 42.64
N ASP A 679 -7.90 -26.40 42.78
CA ASP A 679 -7.21 -27.66 43.01
C ASP A 679 -6.19 -28.04 41.92
N GLN A 680 -5.00 -28.50 42.35
CA GLN A 680 -4.00 -29.14 41.50
C GLN A 680 -4.11 -30.67 41.57
N VAL A 681 -4.22 -31.26 40.39
CA VAL A 681 -4.27 -32.69 40.06
C VAL A 681 -2.96 -33.40 40.46
N GLN A 682 -3.09 -34.54 41.15
CA GLN A 682 -1.99 -35.44 41.54
C GLN A 682 -1.44 -36.24 40.34
N PRO A 683 -0.12 -36.55 40.29
CA PRO A 683 0.45 -37.49 39.34
C PRO A 683 0.51 -38.94 39.88
N GLU A 684 0.19 -39.90 39.01
CA GLU A 684 0.18 -41.35 39.22
C GLU A 684 1.60 -41.93 39.50
N VAL A 685 1.66 -42.89 40.42
CA VAL A 685 2.84 -43.71 40.77
C VAL A 685 2.64 -45.13 40.22
N PRO A 686 3.65 -45.77 39.60
CA PRO A 686 3.51 -47.14 39.06
C PRO A 686 3.63 -48.21 40.15
N PRO A 687 2.96 -49.37 40.01
CA PRO A 687 3.02 -50.43 41.02
C PRO A 687 4.19 -51.39 40.76
N GLN A 688 4.93 -51.73 41.82
CA GLN A 688 5.75 -52.93 41.92
C GLN A 688 4.92 -54.05 42.55
N ALA A 689 5.04 -55.25 41.97
CA ALA A 689 4.47 -56.50 42.45
C ALA A 689 5.39 -57.15 43.50
N GLU A 690 4.81 -57.79 44.52
CA GLU A 690 5.12 -59.15 44.98
C GLU A 690 4.17 -59.59 46.10
N GLU A 691 3.64 -60.82 45.94
CA GLU A 691 3.30 -61.86 46.94
C GLU A 691 2.52 -61.46 48.23
N GLU A 692 1.48 -62.14 48.72
CA GLU A 692 1.12 -63.56 48.69
C GLU A 692 -0.23 -63.74 49.44
N GLN A 693 -0.84 -64.92 49.28
CA GLN A 693 -1.74 -65.64 50.20
C GLN A 693 -3.28 -65.46 50.14
N GLN A 694 -3.88 -66.62 49.78
CA GLN A 694 -5.24 -67.16 49.96
C GLN A 694 -6.26 -66.99 48.83
#